data_AF-S7PS15-F1
#
_entry.id   AF-S7PS15-F1
#
_cell.length_a   1.000
_cell.length_b   1.000
_cell.length_c   1.000
_cell.angle_alpha   90.00
_cell.angle_beta   90.00
_cell.angle_gamma   90.00
#
_symmetry.space_group_name_H-M   'P 1'
#
loop_
_entity.id
_entity.type
_entity.pdbx_description
1 polymer ?
#
loop_
_entity_poly.entity_id
_entity_poly.type
_entity_poly.pdbx_seq_one_letter_code
_entity_poly.pdbx_strand_id
1 'polypeptide(L)'
;MFLYPHDRQDPATTWSLRQWVREAQRLCGQEDQLAFIKSSLRVYPLPPFRETLRQNTHLRGLAYDNNWNVKIPLHHVPNVPLGKVAERGIVRVHFPRMFQRDIARVISPDNLAKFYDDGVLKAARAVLGNMANHWPRSYEHAMTLYRDNKGQLHWGSLDVPDHLLDAFSTTLRTSLDEIGGVFSGAYFSHELRGWKGSTVHESFSRAERELGLAAMTGILDLTKINQAEWVVDVALEYGVPGHVVAWRKLGHDQLLDQVAPQLPDIEGFLRSTVKMDPVMLSHDLAGFRVDFRQRDRTPILYMQVYHTEKALHYANHKNLYSEQFPSVLLSPDSYHKVLNGLARISEGMMAAAGGDGRQASEGCARVELRMPLSLGIDTLSAPFSVATVRHCLAKVAARDWWLWKYYRLAACYMVLDNHLSLPAQVRCQPTVLTLGAAAMWIWYGCFRTPWMKAWDLMAGATYQLPEEGDENVDYPQDAQNPIPAMLSLGMFYLCDVVWDTGSYCYRIPSTGLINTELLGRVYGQADLPEVTRILTFNASKTGAERGSGKVNPTRNNNHARRGPPAVDLLRDEGRPLPTLPQPHLLAGARTRPPVRPEGEDIDTIVEQGGGAVNGEILGVTEPRPAVDVAVRVQKILDQLFLDVIGMAPNRKGTHGMSYLSIPKEIRTEEATEALFKTARLPFNQCLYKIVTPQQWELRWKHLFPSERRVKGQNYLKAEYWREYWILMSSVESSVQERIRTTLRMKLDELWWLPWTEVEKMWVSKKSDNMEPLPRNSTGGGPWIAMNPRFAREYHDKPKLRGEDTFSRGAVREEEEESE
;
A
#
# COMPACT_ATOMS: atom_id res chain seq x y z
N MET A 1 -9.16 -34.86 -1.87
CA MET A 1 -8.67 -34.70 -0.47
C MET A 1 -9.76 -34.22 0.49
N PHE A 2 -10.85 -33.58 0.00
CA PHE A 2 -12.10 -33.37 0.73
C PHE A 2 -13.30 -34.01 0.01
N LEU A 3 -13.11 -35.22 -0.53
CA LEU A 3 -14.25 -36.04 -0.91
C LEU A 3 -14.70 -36.69 0.38
N TYR A 4 -15.87 -36.31 0.89
CA TYR A 4 -16.53 -37.03 1.96
C TYR A 4 -16.50 -38.52 1.62
N PRO A 5 -15.75 -39.38 2.34
CA PRO A 5 -16.26 -40.71 2.49
C PRO A 5 -17.59 -40.51 3.23
N HIS A 6 -18.68 -41.04 2.68
CA HIS A 6 -19.79 -41.39 3.56
C HIS A 6 -19.17 -42.21 4.70
N ASP A 7 -18.98 -41.57 5.85
CA ASP A 7 -18.48 -42.24 7.04
C ASP A 7 -19.47 -43.37 7.30
N ARG A 8 -19.02 -44.59 7.03
CA ARG A 8 -19.52 -45.76 7.72
C ARG A 8 -19.48 -45.38 9.18
N GLN A 9 -20.66 -45.38 9.79
CA GLN A 9 -20.86 -45.13 11.21
C GLN A 9 -19.82 -45.92 12.01
N ASP A 10 -18.75 -45.25 12.42
CA ASP A 10 -17.96 -45.68 13.56
C ASP A 10 -18.47 -44.90 14.76
N PRO A 11 -19.44 -45.44 15.52
CA PRO A 11 -19.98 -44.80 16.72
C PRO A 11 -18.93 -44.64 17.84
N ALA A 12 -17.70 -45.13 17.66
CA ALA A 12 -16.64 -45.07 18.66
C ALA A 12 -15.65 -43.90 18.53
N THR A 13 -15.66 -43.11 17.43
CA THR A 13 -14.96 -41.80 17.43
C THR A 13 -15.82 -40.76 18.12
N THR A 14 -15.99 -40.98 19.43
CA THR A 14 -16.47 -39.96 20.35
C THR A 14 -15.71 -38.68 20.03
N TRP A 15 -16.45 -37.63 19.68
CA TRP A 15 -15.98 -36.28 19.93
C TRP A 15 -15.72 -36.22 21.44
N SER A 16 -14.55 -36.67 21.89
CA SER A 16 -14.07 -36.42 23.22
C SER A 16 -13.75 -34.93 23.22
N LEU A 17 -14.79 -34.10 23.29
CA LEU A 17 -14.72 -32.65 23.41
C LEU A 17 -14.15 -32.28 24.80
N ARG A 18 -13.07 -32.94 25.23
CA ARG A 18 -12.38 -32.70 26.49
C ARG A 18 -11.52 -31.42 26.45
N GLN A 19 -11.62 -30.62 25.39
CA GLN A 19 -10.82 -29.42 25.24
C GLN A 19 -11.66 -28.30 24.62
N TRP A 20 -12.78 -27.97 25.28
CA TRP A 20 -13.28 -26.61 25.20
C TRP A 20 -12.84 -25.84 26.43
N VAL A 21 -12.53 -24.57 26.26
CA VAL A 21 -12.06 -23.72 27.34
C VAL A 21 -12.78 -22.38 27.25
N ARG A 22 -13.21 -21.89 28.40
CA ARG A 22 -13.73 -20.54 28.55
C ARG A 22 -12.65 -19.62 29.13
N GLU A 23 -12.65 -18.37 28.70
CA GLU A 23 -11.76 -17.34 29.29
C GLU A 23 -12.31 -15.92 29.16
N ALA A 24 -11.85 -15.03 30.04
CA ALA A 24 -12.04 -13.58 29.95
C ALA A 24 -10.73 -12.91 29.47
N GLN A 25 -10.80 -12.10 28.41
CA GLN A 25 -9.59 -11.70 27.66
C GLN A 25 -9.25 -10.22 27.72
N ARG A 26 -10.29 -9.39 27.82
CA ARG A 26 -10.19 -7.93 27.78
C ARG A 26 -11.33 -7.35 28.58
N LEU A 27 -11.04 -6.27 29.29
CA LEU A 27 -12.03 -5.49 30.02
C LEU A 27 -11.83 -4.01 29.69
N CYS A 28 -12.89 -3.31 29.32
CA CYS A 28 -12.84 -1.88 29.02
C CYS A 28 -13.97 -1.13 29.74
N GLY A 29 -13.68 0.09 30.21
CA GLY A 29 -14.67 0.96 30.85
C GLY A 29 -14.32 2.43 30.73
N GLN A 30 -15.26 3.28 31.10
CA GLN A 30 -15.09 4.73 31.21
C GLN A 30 -15.49 5.14 32.60
N GLU A 31 -14.67 5.98 33.23
CA GLU A 31 -14.92 6.48 34.56
C GLU A 31 -14.41 7.91 34.68
N ASP A 32 -15.03 8.62 35.61
CA ASP A 32 -14.71 10.00 35.93
C ASP A 32 -13.58 10.11 36.96
N GLN A 33 -13.29 9.02 37.67
CA GLN A 33 -12.34 8.95 38.78
C GLN A 33 -11.47 7.70 38.68
N LEU A 34 -10.35 7.66 39.41
CA LEU A 34 -9.41 6.52 39.43
C LEU A 34 -9.47 5.69 40.73
N ALA A 35 -10.33 6.05 41.68
CA ALA A 35 -10.42 5.48 43.03
C ALA A 35 -10.80 3.98 43.09
N PHE A 36 -11.21 3.39 41.97
CA PHE A 36 -11.53 1.97 41.86
C PHE A 36 -10.29 1.13 41.53
N ILE A 37 -9.12 1.72 41.26
CA ILE A 37 -7.90 0.98 40.99
C ILE A 37 -7.20 0.63 42.32
N LYS A 38 -6.93 -0.65 42.57
CA LYS A 38 -6.30 -1.19 43.79
C LYS A 38 -4.78 -1.34 43.72
N SER A 39 -4.12 -0.66 42.78
CA SER A 39 -2.67 -0.74 42.58
C SER A 39 -2.11 0.57 42.03
N SER A 40 -0.81 0.78 42.14
CA SER A 40 -0.17 2.00 41.67
C SER A 40 -0.35 2.23 40.17
N LEU A 41 -0.52 3.50 39.78
CA LEU A 41 -0.53 3.93 38.38
C LEU A 41 0.86 4.44 37.97
N ARG A 42 1.48 3.77 37.00
CA ARG A 42 2.70 4.22 36.33
C ARG A 42 2.36 5.28 35.30
N VAL A 43 2.43 6.55 35.67
CA VAL A 43 2.13 7.70 34.81
C VAL A 43 3.31 7.99 33.89
N TYR A 44 3.01 8.29 32.62
CA TYR A 44 3.99 8.66 31.61
C TYR A 44 4.09 10.19 31.50
N PRO A 45 5.26 10.80 31.81
CA PRO A 45 5.49 12.21 31.50
C PRO A 45 5.49 12.48 29.99
N LEU A 46 5.97 11.50 29.22
CA LEU A 46 5.92 11.51 27.77
C LEU A 46 5.10 10.29 27.28
N PRO A 47 3.93 10.50 26.67
CA PRO A 47 3.01 9.39 26.39
C PRO A 47 3.51 8.49 25.24
N PRO A 48 3.49 7.15 25.39
CA PRO A 48 3.84 6.26 24.30
C PRO A 48 2.74 6.25 23.23
N PHE A 49 2.89 7.03 22.16
CA PHE A 49 1.87 7.23 21.11
C PHE A 49 1.36 5.96 20.41
N ARG A 50 2.07 4.83 20.57
CA ARG A 50 1.63 3.50 20.13
C ARG A 50 0.47 2.92 20.97
N GLU A 51 0.27 3.45 22.18
CA GLU A 51 -0.78 3.02 23.12
C GLU A 51 -2.03 3.90 23.04
N THR A 52 -2.01 4.99 22.27
CA THR A 52 -3.20 5.79 21.92
C THR A 52 -4.29 4.89 21.33
N LEU A 53 -5.53 5.10 21.75
CA LEU A 53 -6.65 4.31 21.27
C LEU A 53 -7.00 4.71 19.84
N ARG A 54 -6.70 3.82 18.89
CA ARG A 54 -6.97 4.02 17.45
C ARG A 54 -8.02 3.07 16.89
N GLN A 55 -8.33 2.00 17.61
CA GLN A 55 -9.23 0.95 17.16
C GLN A 55 -10.53 0.98 17.97
N ASN A 56 -11.62 0.55 17.34
CA ASN A 56 -12.92 0.50 17.97
C ASN A 56 -12.91 -0.50 19.14
N THR A 57 -13.23 -0.02 20.35
CA THR A 57 -13.45 -0.85 21.53
C THR A 57 -14.91 -1.25 21.69
N HIS A 58 -15.77 -0.86 20.75
CA HIS A 58 -17.22 -0.94 20.83
C HIS A 58 -17.85 -0.12 21.98
N LEU A 59 -17.05 0.60 22.76
CA LEU A 59 -17.50 1.65 23.67
C LEU A 59 -17.75 2.95 22.92
N ARG A 60 -18.73 3.74 23.39
CA ARG A 60 -18.95 5.11 22.96
C ARG A 60 -18.57 6.08 24.06
N GLY A 61 -17.88 7.14 23.70
CA GLY A 61 -17.51 8.22 24.60
C GLY A 61 -18.27 9.50 24.25
N LEU A 62 -18.36 10.41 25.22
CA LEU A 62 -18.85 11.76 24.97
C LEU A 62 -17.83 12.53 24.12
N ALA A 63 -18.33 13.34 23.19
CA ALA A 63 -17.59 14.34 22.44
C ALA A 63 -18.46 15.61 22.26
N TYR A 64 -17.81 16.74 21.99
CA TYR A 64 -18.48 18.01 21.69
C TYR A 64 -18.31 18.33 20.21
N ASP A 65 -19.41 18.42 19.48
CA ASP A 65 -19.46 18.80 18.06
C ASP A 65 -20.44 19.97 17.92
N ASN A 66 -19.96 21.12 17.42
CA ASN A 66 -20.77 22.35 17.26
C ASN A 66 -21.58 22.75 18.51
N ASN A 67 -20.96 22.72 19.70
CA ASN A 67 -21.57 22.99 21.01
C ASN A 67 -22.62 21.97 21.49
N TRP A 68 -22.77 20.84 20.82
CA TRP A 68 -23.66 19.75 21.25
C TRP A 68 -22.88 18.55 21.77
N ASN A 69 -23.44 17.93 22.81
CA ASN A 69 -22.99 16.64 23.31
C ASN A 69 -23.38 15.52 22.34
N VAL A 70 -22.39 14.82 21.79
CA VAL A 70 -22.60 13.68 20.91
C VAL A 70 -21.91 12.44 21.47
N LYS A 71 -22.58 11.27 21.41
CA LYS A 71 -21.97 9.97 21.75
C LYS A 71 -21.38 9.33 20.51
N ILE A 72 -20.06 9.27 20.42
CA ILE A 72 -19.32 8.72 19.28
C ILE A 72 -18.48 7.51 19.70
N PRO A 73 -18.03 6.63 18.79
CA PRO A 73 -17.15 5.53 19.16
C PRO A 73 -15.88 6.07 19.83
N LEU A 74 -15.49 5.50 20.98
CA LEU A 74 -14.50 6.08 21.89
C LEU A 74 -13.16 6.41 21.23
N HIS A 75 -12.71 5.57 20.30
CA HIS A 75 -11.48 5.78 19.54
C HIS A 75 -11.49 6.99 18.58
N HIS A 76 -12.65 7.63 18.37
CA HIS A 76 -12.76 8.90 17.66
C HIS A 76 -12.49 10.10 18.55
N VAL A 77 -12.63 9.96 19.86
CA VAL A 77 -12.32 11.03 20.81
C VAL A 77 -10.79 11.14 20.93
N PRO A 78 -10.20 12.33 20.70
CA PRO A 78 -8.76 12.53 20.90
C PRO A 78 -8.34 12.10 22.30
N ASN A 79 -7.27 11.32 22.40
CA ASN A 79 -6.86 10.71 23.67
C ASN A 79 -5.35 10.55 23.80
N VAL A 80 -4.89 10.54 25.05
CA VAL A 80 -3.49 10.33 25.43
C VAL A 80 -3.40 9.18 26.43
N PRO A 81 -2.47 8.21 26.25
CA PRO A 81 -2.17 7.24 27.29
C PRO A 81 -1.52 7.95 28.47
N LEU A 82 -2.24 8.03 29.59
CA LEU A 82 -1.77 8.65 30.83
C LEU A 82 -0.77 7.74 31.55
N GLY A 83 -1.06 6.45 31.61
CA GLY A 83 -0.24 5.51 32.38
C GLY A 83 -0.67 4.07 32.28
N LYS A 84 0.04 3.21 33.01
CA LYS A 84 -0.24 1.79 33.15
C LYS A 84 -0.53 1.38 34.59
N VAL A 85 -1.47 0.46 34.74
CA VAL A 85 -1.81 -0.19 35.99
C VAL A 85 -1.35 -1.64 35.90
N ALA A 86 -0.50 -2.06 36.85
CA ALA A 86 0.22 -3.33 36.76
C ALA A 86 0.86 -3.52 35.36
N GLU A 87 1.01 -4.74 34.86
CA GLU A 87 1.62 -4.99 33.54
C GLU A 87 0.65 -4.81 32.36
N ARG A 88 -0.65 -4.96 32.60
CA ARG A 88 -1.67 -5.22 31.57
C ARG A 88 -2.76 -4.16 31.44
N GLY A 89 -2.87 -3.24 32.40
CA GLY A 89 -3.85 -2.16 32.38
C GLY A 89 -3.31 -0.88 31.76
N ILE A 90 -4.09 -0.23 30.91
CA ILE A 90 -3.79 1.08 30.32
C ILE A 90 -4.90 2.07 30.73
N VAL A 91 -4.50 3.23 31.23
CA VAL A 91 -5.38 4.36 31.51
C VAL A 91 -5.13 5.45 30.47
N ARG A 92 -6.19 5.96 29.86
CA ARG A 92 -6.13 7.05 28.88
C ARG A 92 -7.01 8.20 29.33
N VAL A 93 -6.59 9.41 29.01
CA VAL A 93 -7.40 10.63 29.13
C VAL A 93 -7.98 10.95 27.75
N HIS A 94 -9.28 11.22 27.71
CA HIS A 94 -10.02 11.63 26.51
C HIS A 94 -10.36 13.12 26.58
N PHE A 95 -10.25 13.81 25.46
CA PHE A 95 -10.49 15.25 25.34
C PHE A 95 -11.70 15.50 24.43
N PRO A 96 -12.93 15.51 24.97
CA PRO A 96 -14.14 15.51 24.15
C PRO A 96 -14.32 16.80 23.33
N ARG A 97 -13.75 17.92 23.77
CA ARG A 97 -13.79 19.22 23.06
C ARG A 97 -12.71 19.38 21.98
N MET A 98 -11.76 18.44 21.88
CA MET A 98 -10.83 18.38 20.75
C MET A 98 -11.42 17.63 19.55
N PHE A 99 -12.58 16.99 19.71
CA PHE A 99 -13.21 16.27 18.62
C PHE A 99 -13.64 17.24 17.52
N GLN A 100 -13.26 16.91 16.29
CA GLN A 100 -13.71 17.59 15.09
C GLN A 100 -14.05 16.52 14.06
N ARG A 101 -15.20 16.67 13.41
CA ARG A 101 -15.66 15.73 12.39
C ARG A 101 -14.66 15.72 11.22
N ASP A 102 -14.31 14.54 10.75
CA ASP A 102 -13.44 14.30 9.58
C ASP A 102 -11.99 14.82 9.68
N ILE A 103 -11.54 15.24 10.86
CA ILE A 103 -10.17 15.73 11.09
C ILE A 103 -9.30 14.67 11.79
N ALA A 104 -7.99 14.71 11.50
CA ALA A 104 -7.02 13.83 12.11
C ALA A 104 -6.98 14.00 13.64
N ARG A 105 -7.04 12.88 14.36
CA ARG A 105 -7.18 12.81 15.83
C ARG A 105 -5.86 13.03 16.57
N VAL A 106 -5.00 13.88 16.01
CA VAL A 106 -3.63 14.11 16.49
C VAL A 106 -3.65 15.32 17.42
N ILE A 107 -3.21 15.13 18.66
CA ILE A 107 -3.05 16.22 19.62
C ILE A 107 -1.75 16.93 19.30
N SER A 108 -1.80 18.26 19.18
CA SER A 108 -0.64 19.07 18.84
C SER A 108 0.45 18.99 19.94
N PRO A 109 1.73 19.18 19.60
CA PRO A 109 2.80 19.25 20.59
C PRO A 109 2.54 20.28 21.68
N ASP A 110 1.99 21.44 21.34
CA ASP A 110 1.66 22.51 22.30
C ASP A 110 0.58 22.07 23.29
N ASN A 111 -0.44 21.35 22.82
CA ASN A 111 -1.47 20.80 23.70
C ASN A 111 -0.95 19.65 24.55
N LEU A 112 0.00 18.85 24.06
CA LEU A 112 0.67 17.82 24.87
C LEU A 112 1.54 18.45 25.97
N ALA A 113 2.23 19.56 25.67
CA ALA A 113 2.99 20.30 26.65
C ALA A 113 2.10 20.85 27.76
N LYS A 114 1.01 21.54 27.40
CA LYS A 114 0.01 22.04 28.36
C LYS A 114 -0.62 20.93 29.19
N PHE A 115 -1.00 19.81 28.55
CA PHE A 115 -1.56 18.65 29.25
C PHE A 115 -0.61 18.14 30.34
N TYR A 116 0.69 18.03 30.04
CA TYR A 116 1.66 17.56 31.01
C TYR A 116 1.99 18.63 32.06
N ASP A 117 2.38 19.84 31.64
CA ASP A 117 2.90 20.89 32.52
C ASP A 117 1.81 21.41 33.47
N ASP A 118 0.66 21.78 32.91
CA ASP A 118 -0.41 22.46 33.65
C ASP A 118 -1.47 21.49 34.19
N GLY A 119 -1.56 20.28 33.62
CA GLY A 119 -2.45 19.22 34.08
C GLY A 119 -1.74 18.22 34.98
N VAL A 120 -0.96 17.32 34.38
CA VAL A 120 -0.38 16.13 35.03
C VAL A 120 0.62 16.50 36.13
N LEU A 121 1.61 17.35 35.82
CA LEU A 121 2.66 17.73 36.75
C LEU A 121 2.12 18.62 37.89
N LYS A 122 1.17 19.51 37.60
CA LYS A 122 0.45 20.29 38.60
C LYS A 122 -0.30 19.38 39.59
N ALA A 123 -1.06 18.41 39.09
CA ALA A 123 -1.74 17.43 39.92
C ALA A 123 -0.76 16.57 40.74
N ALA A 124 0.34 16.13 40.13
CA ALA A 124 1.38 15.35 40.82
C ALA A 124 1.99 16.15 41.98
N ARG A 125 2.34 17.43 41.79
CA ARG A 125 2.90 18.28 42.85
C ARG A 125 1.93 18.56 43.98
N ALA A 126 0.65 18.75 43.65
CA ALA A 126 -0.38 18.99 44.65
C ALA A 126 -0.65 17.76 45.54
N VAL A 127 -0.58 16.55 44.97
CA VAL A 127 -1.01 15.32 45.66
C VAL A 127 0.15 14.49 46.21
N LEU A 128 1.26 14.38 45.48
CA LEU A 128 2.35 13.45 45.81
C LEU A 128 3.43 14.06 46.71
N GLY A 129 3.35 15.37 47.00
CA GLY A 129 4.35 16.09 47.80
C GLY A 129 5.78 15.87 47.28
N ASN A 130 6.68 15.41 48.16
CA ASN A 130 8.09 15.20 47.82
C ASN A 130 8.33 14.18 46.69
N MET A 131 7.43 13.22 46.47
CA MET A 131 7.57 12.23 45.39
C MET A 131 7.51 12.89 44.00
N ALA A 132 6.83 14.04 43.88
CA ALA A 132 6.76 14.80 42.64
C ALA A 132 8.11 15.43 42.23
N ASN A 133 9.09 15.52 43.14
CA ASN A 133 10.41 16.10 42.84
C ASN A 133 11.22 15.29 41.82
N HIS A 134 10.91 14.01 41.66
CA HIS A 134 11.54 13.12 40.67
C HIS A 134 10.91 13.23 39.28
N TRP A 135 9.81 13.99 39.13
CA TRP A 135 9.13 14.16 37.85
C TRP A 135 9.87 15.17 36.97
N PRO A 136 9.91 14.97 35.63
CA PRO A 136 10.44 15.96 34.72
C PRO A 136 9.78 17.32 34.91
N ARG A 137 10.61 18.36 35.04
CA ARG A 137 10.16 19.74 35.34
C ARG A 137 9.21 20.36 34.31
N SER A 138 9.25 19.87 33.06
CA SER A 138 8.35 20.25 31.98
C SER A 138 8.28 19.15 30.92
N TYR A 139 7.35 19.28 29.97
CA TYR A 139 7.22 18.38 28.82
C TYR A 139 8.47 18.43 27.93
N GLU A 140 9.06 19.61 27.76
CA GLU A 140 10.32 19.79 27.04
C GLU A 140 11.50 19.08 27.74
N HIS A 141 11.55 19.17 29.07
CA HIS A 141 12.55 18.44 29.86
C HIS A 141 12.33 16.93 29.74
N ALA A 142 11.08 16.44 29.80
CA ALA A 142 10.76 15.03 29.55
C ALA A 142 11.21 14.57 28.16
N MET A 143 10.96 15.39 27.13
CA MET A 143 11.37 15.10 25.75
C MET A 143 12.89 15.02 25.60
N THR A 144 13.63 15.86 26.33
CA THR A 144 15.10 15.83 26.36
C THR A 144 15.63 14.59 27.08
N LEU A 145 15.07 14.29 28.26
CA LEU A 145 15.48 13.15 29.09
C LEU A 145 15.24 11.80 28.39
N TYR A 146 14.12 11.69 27.68
CA TYR A 146 13.65 10.44 27.09
C TYR A 146 14.04 10.25 25.62
N ARG A 147 14.82 11.16 25.04
CA ARG A 147 15.31 11.04 23.66
C ARG A 147 16.79 10.68 23.68
N ASP A 148 17.15 9.59 23.01
CA ASP A 148 18.56 9.22 22.86
C ASP A 148 19.28 10.03 21.77
N ASN A 149 20.60 9.84 21.67
CA ASN A 149 21.46 10.52 20.70
C ASN A 149 21.10 10.21 19.23
N LYS A 150 20.27 9.19 18.96
CA LYS A 150 19.77 8.84 17.62
C LYS A 150 18.38 9.42 17.35
N GLY A 151 17.80 10.15 18.30
CA GLY A 151 16.46 10.72 18.23
C GLY A 151 15.34 9.72 18.54
N GLN A 152 15.66 8.53 19.05
CA GLN A 152 14.66 7.53 19.45
C GLN A 152 14.15 7.83 20.86
N LEU A 153 12.83 7.67 21.05
CA LEU A 153 12.16 7.91 22.33
C LEU A 153 12.14 6.64 23.20
N HIS A 154 12.53 6.79 24.46
CA HIS A 154 12.52 5.80 25.53
C HIS A 154 11.56 6.25 26.62
N TRP A 155 10.44 5.55 26.78
CA TRP A 155 9.33 6.02 27.60
C TRP A 155 9.57 5.70 29.09
N GLY A 156 9.96 6.70 29.88
CA GLY A 156 9.99 6.59 31.34
C GLY A 156 8.60 6.75 31.97
N SER A 157 8.43 6.21 33.18
CA SER A 157 7.20 6.30 33.96
C SER A 157 7.49 6.53 35.44
N LEU A 158 6.54 7.14 36.15
CA LEU A 158 6.61 7.43 37.59
C LEU A 158 5.34 6.96 38.27
N ASP A 159 5.45 6.49 39.52
CA ASP A 159 4.33 5.89 40.24
C ASP A 159 3.48 6.92 40.98
N VAL A 160 2.17 6.77 40.85
CA VAL A 160 1.16 7.34 41.76
C VAL A 160 0.61 6.18 42.60
N PRO A 161 0.82 6.18 43.94
CA PRO A 161 0.26 5.17 44.83
C PRO A 161 -1.27 5.10 44.75
N ASP A 162 -1.80 3.90 44.92
CA ASP A 162 -3.24 3.60 44.83
C ASP A 162 -4.12 4.46 45.74
N HIS A 163 -3.74 4.63 47.01
CA HIS A 163 -4.46 5.44 47.99
C HIS A 163 -4.48 6.96 47.66
N LEU A 164 -3.65 7.43 46.73
CA LEU A 164 -3.61 8.82 46.25
C LEU A 164 -4.30 9.01 44.89
N LEU A 165 -4.76 7.93 44.24
CA LEU A 165 -5.31 8.01 42.89
C LEU A 165 -6.57 8.86 42.78
N ASP A 166 -7.44 8.84 43.79
CA ASP A 166 -8.68 9.63 43.82
C ASP A 166 -8.39 11.14 43.88
N ALA A 167 -7.50 11.54 44.79
CA ALA A 167 -7.03 12.91 44.91
C ALA A 167 -6.29 13.36 43.65
N PHE A 168 -5.45 12.50 43.07
CA PHE A 168 -4.72 12.77 41.84
C PHE A 168 -5.67 12.95 40.64
N SER A 169 -6.62 12.05 40.44
CA SER A 169 -7.57 12.13 39.31
C SER A 169 -8.48 13.33 39.41
N THR A 170 -8.96 13.64 40.61
CA THR A 170 -9.77 14.84 40.86
C THR A 170 -8.98 16.10 40.56
N THR A 171 -7.76 16.21 41.12
CA THR A 171 -6.92 17.41 40.91
C THR A 171 -6.49 17.55 39.44
N LEU A 172 -6.22 16.45 38.75
CA LEU A 172 -5.92 16.46 37.31
C LEU A 172 -7.11 16.99 36.52
N ARG A 173 -8.33 16.47 36.74
CA ARG A 173 -9.52 16.94 36.03
C ARG A 173 -9.81 18.41 36.31
N THR A 174 -9.77 18.83 37.57
CA THR A 174 -9.92 20.25 37.94
C THR A 174 -8.89 21.12 37.25
N SER A 175 -7.62 20.70 37.22
CA SER A 175 -6.57 21.44 36.52
C SER A 175 -6.82 21.53 35.01
N LEU A 176 -7.31 20.46 34.37
CA LEU A 176 -7.69 20.46 32.95
C LEU A 176 -8.89 21.36 32.65
N ASP A 177 -9.88 21.40 33.54
CA ASP A 177 -11.02 22.30 33.43
C ASP A 177 -10.61 23.77 33.63
N GLU A 178 -9.68 24.06 34.53
CA GLU A 178 -9.08 25.40 34.73
C GLU A 178 -8.30 25.89 33.51
N ILE A 179 -7.54 25.02 32.82
CA ILE A 179 -6.90 25.36 31.55
C ILE A 179 -7.97 25.76 30.51
N GLY A 180 -9.13 25.13 30.57
CA GLY A 180 -10.29 25.47 29.77
C GLY A 180 -10.20 25.05 28.30
N GLY A 181 -11.16 25.53 27.51
CA GLY A 181 -11.19 25.35 26.07
C GLY A 181 -11.26 23.88 25.65
N VAL A 182 -10.22 23.39 24.99
CA VAL A 182 -10.16 22.03 24.43
C VAL A 182 -9.98 20.93 25.49
N PHE A 183 -9.57 21.28 26.70
CA PHE A 183 -9.34 20.34 27.80
C PHE A 183 -10.56 20.10 28.69
N SER A 184 -11.56 20.98 28.64
CA SER A 184 -12.70 20.90 29.55
C SER A 184 -13.55 19.65 29.33
N GLY A 185 -14.01 19.05 30.42
CA GLY A 185 -14.80 17.83 30.42
C GLY A 185 -13.98 16.57 30.10
N ALA A 186 -12.67 16.59 30.31
CA ALA A 186 -11.83 15.41 30.15
C ALA A 186 -12.25 14.28 31.10
N TYR A 187 -12.16 13.04 30.61
CA TYR A 187 -12.53 11.82 31.35
C TYR A 187 -11.56 10.67 31.06
N PHE A 188 -11.64 9.60 31.85
CA PHE A 188 -10.73 8.47 31.74
C PHE A 188 -11.38 7.28 31.03
N SER A 189 -10.54 6.52 30.32
CA SER A 189 -10.90 5.17 29.88
C SER A 189 -9.86 4.17 30.33
N HIS A 190 -10.34 2.96 30.59
CA HIS A 190 -9.56 1.87 31.13
C HIS A 190 -9.60 0.70 30.17
N GLU A 191 -8.45 0.07 29.98
CA GLU A 191 -8.34 -1.14 29.18
C GLU A 191 -7.39 -2.12 29.86
N LEU A 192 -7.92 -3.25 30.30
CA LEU A 192 -7.14 -4.41 30.70
C LEU A 192 -7.02 -5.33 29.49
N ARG A 193 -5.79 -5.59 29.03
CA ARG A 193 -5.54 -6.40 27.83
C ARG A 193 -4.41 -7.41 28.04
N GLY A 194 -4.36 -8.43 27.19
CA GLY A 194 -3.32 -9.45 27.25
C GLY A 194 -3.61 -10.57 28.26
N TRP A 195 -4.88 -10.78 28.59
CA TRP A 195 -5.34 -11.86 29.48
C TRP A 195 -5.68 -13.17 28.75
N LYS A 196 -5.61 -13.17 27.42
CA LYS A 196 -5.75 -14.37 26.60
C LYS A 196 -4.78 -15.47 27.07
N GLY A 197 -5.31 -16.66 27.31
CA GLY A 197 -4.61 -17.84 27.81
C GLY A 197 -4.38 -17.88 29.32
N SER A 198 -4.65 -16.79 30.06
CA SER A 198 -4.35 -16.72 31.51
C SER A 198 -5.53 -16.99 32.43
N THR A 199 -6.75 -17.06 31.89
CA THR A 199 -7.98 -17.31 32.64
C THR A 199 -8.72 -18.53 32.09
N VAL A 200 -7.98 -19.52 31.59
CA VAL A 200 -8.51 -20.77 31.01
C VAL A 200 -9.18 -21.62 32.10
N HIS A 201 -10.45 -21.95 31.91
CA HIS A 201 -11.24 -22.80 32.83
C HIS A 201 -12.35 -23.59 32.11
N GLU A 202 -12.93 -24.56 32.83
CA GLU A 202 -14.12 -25.29 32.40
C GLU A 202 -15.36 -24.40 32.40
N SER A 203 -16.09 -24.36 31.29
CA SER A 203 -17.19 -23.39 31.10
C SER A 203 -18.35 -23.58 32.10
N PHE A 204 -18.65 -24.82 32.47
CA PHE A 204 -19.78 -25.17 33.34
C PHE A 204 -19.50 -24.91 34.83
N SER A 205 -18.23 -24.84 35.23
CA SER A 205 -17.86 -24.57 36.62
C SER A 205 -18.01 -23.09 36.94
N ARG A 206 -19.09 -22.73 37.66
CA ARG A 206 -19.30 -21.34 38.09
C ARG A 206 -18.15 -20.83 38.97
N ALA A 207 -17.63 -21.66 39.87
CA ALA A 207 -16.52 -21.29 40.74
C ALA A 207 -15.24 -20.94 39.96
N GLU A 208 -14.91 -21.72 38.92
CA GLU A 208 -13.75 -21.40 38.08
C GLU A 208 -13.99 -20.16 37.20
N ARG A 209 -15.23 -19.94 36.72
CA ARG A 209 -15.60 -18.71 36.01
C ARG A 209 -15.39 -17.47 36.89
N GLU A 210 -15.84 -17.55 38.15
CA GLU A 210 -15.65 -16.49 39.14
C GLU A 210 -14.17 -16.27 39.44
N LEU A 211 -13.38 -17.34 39.61
CA LEU A 211 -11.94 -17.24 39.82
C LEU A 211 -11.21 -16.61 38.62
N GLY A 212 -11.56 -17.00 37.39
CA GLY A 212 -10.99 -16.46 36.17
C GLY A 212 -11.31 -14.97 35.99
N LEU A 213 -12.55 -14.56 36.28
CA LEU A 213 -12.94 -13.15 36.24
C LEU A 213 -12.27 -12.35 37.37
N ALA A 214 -12.18 -12.92 38.58
CA ALA A 214 -11.49 -12.32 39.72
C ALA A 214 -9.99 -12.12 39.45
N ALA A 215 -9.33 -13.07 38.78
CA ALA A 215 -7.93 -12.93 38.39
C ALA A 215 -7.71 -11.71 37.47
N MET A 216 -8.59 -11.51 36.48
CA MET A 216 -8.52 -10.35 35.58
C MET A 216 -8.88 -9.03 36.29
N THR A 217 -9.85 -9.06 37.20
CA THR A 217 -10.41 -7.88 37.87
C THR A 217 -9.80 -7.56 39.24
N GLY A 218 -8.86 -8.37 39.73
CA GLY A 218 -8.30 -8.24 41.08
C GLY A 218 -7.61 -6.90 41.36
N ILE A 219 -7.17 -6.21 40.32
CA ILE A 219 -6.60 -4.85 40.40
C ILE A 219 -7.68 -3.74 40.46
N LEU A 220 -8.96 -4.12 40.43
CA LEU A 220 -10.11 -3.22 40.45
C LEU A 220 -10.98 -3.46 41.69
N ASP A 221 -11.64 -2.40 42.13
CA ASP A 221 -12.75 -2.42 43.06
C ASP A 221 -14.07 -2.40 42.28
N LEU A 222 -14.62 -3.59 42.05
CA LEU A 222 -15.86 -3.75 41.28
C LEU A 222 -17.09 -3.12 41.96
N THR A 223 -16.99 -2.74 43.24
CA THR A 223 -18.08 -2.05 43.95
C THR A 223 -18.17 -0.57 43.62
N LYS A 224 -17.08 -0.01 43.05
CA LYS A 224 -16.96 1.41 42.71
C LYS A 224 -17.16 1.70 41.22
N ILE A 225 -17.52 0.70 40.43
CA ILE A 225 -17.76 0.87 38.98
C ILE A 225 -19.16 0.41 38.61
N ASN A 226 -19.73 1.03 37.58
CA ASN A 226 -20.97 0.54 36.99
C ASN A 226 -20.67 -0.64 36.04
N GLN A 227 -20.83 -1.88 36.53
CA GLN A 227 -20.53 -3.08 35.75
C GLN A 227 -21.41 -3.24 34.48
N ALA A 228 -22.52 -2.51 34.37
CA ALA A 228 -23.33 -2.50 33.14
C ALA A 228 -22.71 -1.63 32.02
N GLU A 229 -21.85 -0.68 32.37
CA GLU A 229 -21.18 0.24 31.43
C GLU A 229 -19.76 -0.23 31.06
N TRP A 230 -19.19 -1.12 31.87
CA TRP A 230 -17.96 -1.84 31.56
C TRP A 230 -18.24 -3.02 30.65
N VAL A 231 -17.33 -3.31 29.72
CA VAL A 231 -17.48 -4.38 28.74
C VAL A 231 -16.34 -5.39 28.83
N VAL A 232 -16.69 -6.67 28.80
CA VAL A 232 -15.75 -7.79 28.88
C VAL A 232 -15.83 -8.64 27.61
N ASP A 233 -14.68 -9.13 27.17
CA ASP A 233 -14.58 -10.16 26.14
C ASP A 233 -14.54 -11.54 26.82
N VAL A 234 -15.60 -12.32 26.61
CA VAL A 234 -15.71 -13.73 27.04
C VAL A 234 -15.63 -14.59 25.79
N ALA A 235 -14.87 -15.67 25.86
CA ALA A 235 -14.70 -16.56 24.73
C ALA A 235 -14.84 -18.02 25.11
N LEU A 236 -15.24 -18.82 24.12
CA LEU A 236 -15.24 -20.27 24.16
C LEU A 236 -14.42 -20.78 22.98
N GLU A 237 -13.48 -21.67 23.25
CA GLU A 237 -12.58 -22.26 22.27
C GLU A 237 -12.83 -23.76 22.18
N TYR A 238 -12.77 -24.35 20.98
CA TYR A 238 -12.97 -25.77 20.70
C TYR A 238 -11.72 -26.34 20.02
N GLY A 239 -11.06 -27.31 20.67
CA GLY A 239 -9.88 -28.00 20.15
C GLY A 239 -10.07 -29.53 20.09
N VAL A 240 -9.29 -30.17 19.23
CA VAL A 240 -9.18 -31.65 19.13
C VAL A 240 -7.70 -31.99 18.93
N PRO A 241 -7.09 -32.84 19.79
CA PRO A 241 -5.69 -33.24 19.63
C PRO A 241 -5.38 -33.83 18.25
N GLY A 242 -4.23 -33.47 17.69
CA GLY A 242 -3.78 -33.85 16.35
C GLY A 242 -4.51 -33.18 15.19
N HIS A 243 -5.42 -32.23 15.45
CA HIS A 243 -6.28 -31.63 14.44
C HIS A 243 -6.24 -30.10 14.44
N VAL A 244 -6.64 -29.52 13.32
CA VAL A 244 -7.10 -28.14 13.22
C VAL A 244 -8.63 -28.17 13.12
N VAL A 245 -9.29 -27.43 14.02
CA VAL A 245 -10.75 -27.28 14.05
C VAL A 245 -11.13 -25.96 13.39
N ALA A 246 -12.04 -26.03 12.42
CA ALA A 246 -12.51 -24.87 11.64
C ALA A 246 -14.03 -24.71 11.69
N TRP A 247 -14.49 -23.45 11.64
CA TRP A 247 -15.91 -23.11 11.56
C TRP A 247 -16.44 -23.30 10.15
N ARG A 248 -17.61 -23.94 10.05
CA ARG A 248 -18.37 -24.12 8.81
C ARG A 248 -19.38 -22.99 8.66
N LYS A 249 -19.37 -22.31 7.52
CA LYS A 249 -20.34 -21.28 7.13
C LYS A 249 -21.77 -21.77 7.27
N LEU A 250 -22.03 -23.03 6.89
CA LEU A 250 -23.36 -23.64 6.93
C LEU A 250 -24.02 -23.59 8.31
N GLY A 251 -23.24 -23.60 9.40
CA GLY A 251 -23.79 -23.59 10.76
C GLY A 251 -23.78 -22.22 11.44
N HIS A 252 -23.51 -21.13 10.73
CA HIS A 252 -23.43 -19.79 11.35
C HIS A 252 -24.78 -19.29 11.86
N ASP A 253 -25.88 -19.72 11.24
CA ASP A 253 -27.25 -19.47 11.68
C ASP A 253 -27.55 -20.09 13.06
N GLN A 254 -27.21 -21.37 13.26
CA GLN A 254 -27.40 -22.06 14.53
C GLN A 254 -26.55 -21.46 15.66
N LEU A 255 -25.37 -20.93 15.33
CA LEU A 255 -24.54 -20.22 16.31
C LEU A 255 -25.19 -18.90 16.74
N LEU A 256 -25.73 -18.14 15.79
CA LEU A 256 -26.43 -16.90 16.09
C LEU A 256 -27.74 -17.16 16.85
N ASP A 257 -28.47 -18.22 16.51
CA ASP A 257 -29.69 -18.63 17.20
C ASP A 257 -29.43 -18.93 18.68
N GLN A 258 -28.32 -19.60 18.99
CA GLN A 258 -27.97 -19.89 20.40
C GLN A 258 -27.45 -18.68 21.17
N VAL A 259 -26.71 -17.79 20.51
CA VAL A 259 -26.07 -16.64 21.17
C VAL A 259 -27.02 -15.44 21.27
N ALA A 260 -27.91 -15.27 20.30
CA ALA A 260 -28.85 -14.17 20.19
C ALA A 260 -30.22 -14.64 19.64
N PRO A 261 -30.94 -15.54 20.36
CA PRO A 261 -32.21 -16.15 19.92
C PRO A 261 -33.33 -15.14 19.62
N GLN A 262 -33.21 -13.91 20.12
CA GLN A 262 -34.19 -12.85 19.94
C GLN A 262 -34.08 -12.10 18.60
N LEU A 263 -33.21 -12.54 17.70
CA LEU A 263 -33.13 -12.05 16.33
C LEU A 263 -34.24 -12.70 15.48
N PRO A 264 -35.20 -11.94 14.94
CA PRO A 264 -36.41 -12.48 14.30
C PRO A 264 -36.19 -13.02 12.86
N ASP A 265 -35.01 -12.80 12.26
CA ASP A 265 -34.62 -13.26 10.92
C ASP A 265 -33.09 -13.40 10.87
N ILE A 266 -32.59 -14.56 11.28
CA ILE A 266 -31.15 -14.83 11.35
C ILE A 266 -30.52 -14.89 9.96
N GLU A 267 -31.23 -15.46 8.98
CA GLU A 267 -30.72 -15.57 7.61
C GLU A 267 -30.55 -14.21 6.93
N GLY A 268 -31.58 -13.36 6.99
CA GLY A 268 -31.48 -11.99 6.47
C GLY A 268 -30.42 -11.17 7.21
N PHE A 269 -30.22 -11.45 8.50
CA PHE A 269 -29.17 -10.83 9.31
C PHE A 269 -27.77 -11.27 8.88
N LEU A 270 -27.55 -12.56 8.63
CA LEU A 270 -26.29 -13.09 8.08
C LEU A 270 -25.93 -12.47 6.73
N ARG A 271 -26.91 -12.27 5.85
CA ARG A 271 -26.68 -11.68 4.51
C ARG A 271 -26.33 -10.19 4.56
N SER A 272 -26.90 -9.43 5.50
CA SER A 272 -26.85 -7.96 5.49
C SER A 272 -25.85 -7.34 6.48
N THR A 273 -25.63 -7.99 7.63
CA THR A 273 -24.96 -7.35 8.78
C THR A 273 -23.64 -8.03 9.14
N VAL A 274 -23.50 -9.31 8.79
CA VAL A 274 -22.34 -10.11 9.17
C VAL A 274 -21.20 -9.92 8.18
N LYS A 275 -20.00 -9.70 8.71
CA LYS A 275 -18.77 -9.71 7.92
C LYS A 275 -18.14 -11.10 7.97
N MET A 276 -18.12 -11.79 6.83
CA MET A 276 -17.49 -13.10 6.70
C MET A 276 -15.96 -13.01 6.66
N ASP A 277 -15.31 -13.96 7.31
CA ASP A 277 -13.84 -14.12 7.34
C ASP A 277 -13.47 -15.53 6.81
N PRO A 278 -13.47 -15.75 5.49
CA PRO A 278 -13.08 -17.03 4.90
C PRO A 278 -11.61 -17.35 5.19
N VAL A 279 -11.29 -18.62 5.43
CA VAL A 279 -9.92 -19.11 5.67
C VAL A 279 -9.42 -19.90 4.47
N MET A 280 -8.17 -19.72 4.06
CA MET A 280 -7.59 -20.39 2.89
C MET A 280 -8.39 -20.20 1.60
N LEU A 281 -9.10 -19.08 1.49
CA LEU A 281 -10.04 -18.77 0.41
C LEU A 281 -11.23 -19.75 0.31
N SER A 282 -11.51 -20.51 1.36
CA SER A 282 -12.68 -21.38 1.42
C SER A 282 -13.94 -20.58 1.68
N HIS A 283 -15.01 -20.87 0.93
CA HIS A 283 -16.34 -20.34 1.17
C HIS A 283 -17.09 -21.11 2.27
N ASP A 284 -16.76 -22.39 2.46
CA ASP A 284 -17.35 -23.27 3.47
C ASP A 284 -16.68 -23.14 4.83
N LEU A 285 -15.36 -22.94 4.87
CA LEU A 285 -14.62 -22.74 6.10
C LEU A 285 -14.44 -21.24 6.31
N ALA A 286 -15.25 -20.69 7.20
CA ALA A 286 -15.26 -19.26 7.45
C ALA A 286 -15.60 -18.96 8.90
N GLY A 287 -14.87 -18.00 9.45
CA GLY A 287 -15.32 -17.27 10.62
C GLY A 287 -16.26 -16.14 10.21
N PHE A 288 -16.73 -15.38 11.19
CA PHE A 288 -17.49 -14.16 10.94
C PHE A 288 -17.38 -13.16 12.09
N ARG A 289 -17.77 -11.92 11.81
CA ARG A 289 -17.83 -10.82 12.78
C ARG A 289 -19.16 -10.10 12.66
N VAL A 290 -19.72 -9.71 13.80
CA VAL A 290 -20.95 -8.94 13.82
C VAL A 290 -20.94 -7.91 14.95
N ASP A 291 -21.37 -6.70 14.61
CA ASP A 291 -21.60 -5.60 15.56
C ASP A 291 -23.11 -5.45 15.75
N PHE A 292 -23.60 -5.84 16.93
CA PHE A 292 -25.04 -5.86 17.20
C PHE A 292 -25.61 -4.48 17.53
N ARG A 293 -24.78 -3.45 17.72
CA ARG A 293 -25.22 -2.12 18.20
C ARG A 293 -26.15 -1.37 17.26
N GLN A 294 -26.33 -1.84 16.03
CA GLN A 294 -27.35 -1.30 15.13
C GLN A 294 -28.77 -1.76 15.51
N ARG A 295 -28.91 -2.64 16.50
CA ARG A 295 -30.18 -3.29 16.87
C ARG A 295 -30.25 -3.38 18.41
N ASP A 296 -31.21 -2.72 19.05
CA ASP A 296 -31.40 -2.73 20.52
C ASP A 296 -31.99 -4.05 21.07
N ARG A 297 -31.71 -5.18 20.42
CA ARG A 297 -32.36 -6.47 20.72
C ARG A 297 -31.50 -7.41 21.55
N THR A 298 -30.20 -7.18 21.65
CA THR A 298 -29.30 -8.04 22.45
C THR A 298 -28.37 -7.22 23.33
N PRO A 299 -28.08 -7.66 24.57
CA PRO A 299 -27.07 -7.01 25.39
C PRO A 299 -25.64 -7.28 24.88
N ILE A 300 -25.46 -8.22 23.94
CA ILE A 300 -24.17 -8.49 23.30
C ILE A 300 -23.86 -7.34 22.35
N LEU A 301 -22.67 -6.76 22.47
CA LEU A 301 -22.25 -5.62 21.65
C LEU A 301 -21.55 -6.07 20.36
N TYR A 302 -20.79 -7.17 20.45
CA TYR A 302 -19.98 -7.66 19.35
C TYR A 302 -19.76 -9.17 19.50
N MET A 303 -19.72 -9.88 18.37
CA MET A 303 -19.35 -11.29 18.31
C MET A 303 -18.32 -11.50 17.21
N GLN A 304 -17.33 -12.32 17.51
CA GLN A 304 -16.33 -12.78 16.56
C GLN A 304 -16.15 -14.28 16.65
N VAL A 305 -16.33 -14.93 15.52
CA VAL A 305 -16.13 -16.36 15.30
C VAL A 305 -14.90 -16.51 14.41
N TYR A 306 -13.86 -17.21 14.85
CA TYR A 306 -12.60 -17.28 14.13
C TYR A 306 -11.78 -18.54 14.42
N HIS A 307 -10.78 -18.79 13.59
CA HIS A 307 -9.82 -19.88 13.72
C HIS A 307 -8.55 -19.40 14.44
N THR A 308 -8.03 -20.19 15.40
CA THR A 308 -6.84 -19.81 16.18
C THR A 308 -5.52 -20.14 15.49
N GLU A 309 -5.54 -20.97 14.43
CA GLU A 309 -4.38 -21.30 13.58
C GLU A 309 -3.65 -20.03 13.06
N LYS A 310 -4.38 -18.92 12.95
CA LYS A 310 -3.83 -17.60 12.63
C LYS A 310 -2.69 -17.13 13.55
N ALA A 311 -2.57 -17.68 14.76
CA ALA A 311 -1.51 -17.35 15.70
C ALA A 311 -0.10 -17.56 15.12
N LEU A 312 0.08 -18.50 14.17
CA LEU A 312 1.38 -18.75 13.53
C LEU A 312 1.81 -17.68 12.51
N HIS A 313 0.86 -16.92 11.97
CA HIS A 313 1.13 -15.97 10.88
C HIS A 313 0.57 -14.56 11.12
N TYR A 314 -0.08 -14.32 12.26
CA TYR A 314 -0.61 -13.02 12.65
C TYR A 314 0.42 -12.20 13.41
N ALA A 315 0.63 -10.95 13.00
CA ALA A 315 1.41 -9.98 13.75
C ALA A 315 0.80 -8.58 13.67
N ASN A 316 0.92 -7.83 14.78
CA ASN A 316 0.48 -6.44 14.86
C ASN A 316 1.44 -5.45 14.19
N HIS A 317 2.61 -5.90 13.73
CA HIS A 317 3.62 -5.10 13.06
C HIS A 317 3.86 -5.61 11.64
N LYS A 318 4.41 -4.75 10.77
CA LYS A 318 4.78 -5.16 9.41
C LYS A 318 5.89 -6.22 9.47
N ASN A 319 5.64 -7.37 8.87
CA ASN A 319 6.50 -8.54 8.85
C ASN A 319 6.37 -9.28 7.50
N LEU A 320 6.93 -10.50 7.41
CA LEU A 320 6.88 -11.34 6.20
C LEU A 320 5.46 -11.65 5.74
N TYR A 321 4.52 -11.77 6.66
CA TYR A 321 3.11 -12.05 6.34
C TYR A 321 2.34 -10.78 5.98
N SER A 322 2.96 -9.59 5.98
CA SER A 322 2.25 -8.36 5.61
C SER A 322 1.82 -8.38 4.15
N GLU A 323 0.64 -7.82 3.89
CA GLU A 323 0.07 -7.74 2.56
C GLU A 323 1.00 -6.94 1.62
N GLN A 324 1.24 -7.50 0.44
CA GLN A 324 1.97 -6.86 -0.66
C GLN A 324 1.06 -6.88 -1.90
N PHE A 325 1.16 -5.84 -2.72
CA PHE A 325 0.40 -5.73 -3.96
C PHE A 325 1.20 -6.29 -5.15
N PRO A 326 0.58 -6.79 -6.23
CA PRO A 326 1.28 -7.29 -7.43
C PRO A 326 2.27 -6.29 -8.04
N SER A 327 2.13 -4.99 -7.76
CA SER A 327 3.10 -3.95 -8.15
C SER A 327 4.55 -4.24 -7.73
N VAL A 328 4.75 -5.02 -6.67
CA VAL A 328 6.10 -5.47 -6.23
C VAL A 328 6.79 -6.36 -7.27
N LEU A 329 6.03 -7.05 -8.12
CA LEU A 329 6.55 -7.93 -9.19
C LEU A 329 7.11 -7.11 -10.37
N LEU A 330 6.84 -5.80 -10.43
CA LEU A 330 7.32 -4.91 -11.50
C LEU A 330 8.79 -4.51 -11.36
N SER A 331 9.43 -4.84 -10.24
CA SER A 331 10.82 -4.49 -9.93
C SER A 331 11.61 -5.72 -9.49
N PRO A 332 12.72 -6.08 -10.16
CA PRO A 332 13.53 -7.25 -9.80
C PRO A 332 13.89 -7.31 -8.31
N ASP A 333 14.35 -6.20 -7.71
CA ASP A 333 14.74 -6.16 -6.29
C ASP A 333 13.58 -6.47 -5.34
N SER A 334 12.39 -5.93 -5.65
CA SER A 334 11.20 -6.17 -4.85
C SER A 334 10.68 -7.58 -5.07
N TYR A 335 10.77 -8.08 -6.30
CA TYR A 335 10.42 -9.43 -6.69
C TYR A 335 11.28 -10.46 -5.94
N HIS A 336 12.61 -10.31 -5.93
CA HIS A 336 13.49 -11.20 -5.16
C HIS A 336 13.16 -11.20 -3.66
N LYS A 337 12.84 -10.03 -3.07
CA LYS A 337 12.42 -9.96 -1.66
C LYS A 337 11.12 -10.71 -1.41
N VAL A 338 10.21 -10.66 -2.36
CA VAL A 338 8.91 -11.33 -2.31
C VAL A 338 9.10 -12.85 -2.39
N LEU A 339 9.91 -13.34 -3.34
CA LEU A 339 10.26 -14.77 -3.40
C LEU A 339 10.97 -15.28 -2.15
N ASN A 340 11.96 -14.53 -1.64
CA ASN A 340 12.63 -14.88 -0.39
C ASN A 340 11.66 -14.90 0.79
N GLY A 341 10.69 -13.99 0.81
CA GLY A 341 9.62 -13.99 1.81
C GLY A 341 8.74 -15.23 1.70
N LEU A 342 8.33 -15.60 0.49
CA LEU A 342 7.51 -16.77 0.20
C LEU A 342 8.21 -18.08 0.58
N ALA A 343 9.51 -18.22 0.27
CA ALA A 343 10.31 -19.38 0.66
C ALA A 343 10.33 -19.55 2.19
N ARG A 344 10.65 -18.48 2.93
CA ARG A 344 10.68 -18.49 4.40
C ARG A 344 9.32 -18.78 5.02
N ILE A 345 8.24 -18.29 4.41
CA ILE A 345 6.88 -18.60 4.86
C ILE A 345 6.56 -20.07 4.62
N SER A 346 6.97 -20.63 3.47
CA SER A 346 6.77 -22.03 3.12
C SER A 346 7.51 -22.97 4.07
N GLU A 347 8.75 -22.64 4.44
CA GLU A 347 9.50 -23.35 5.50
C GLU A 347 8.72 -23.36 6.82
N GLY A 348 8.14 -22.23 7.22
CA GLY A 348 7.29 -22.13 8.40
C GLY A 348 6.05 -23.02 8.33
N MET A 349 5.41 -23.15 7.16
CA MET A 349 4.27 -24.05 6.97
C MET A 349 4.69 -25.52 7.00
N MET A 350 5.85 -25.86 6.43
CA MET A 350 6.37 -27.23 6.49
C MET A 350 6.74 -27.62 7.93
N ALA A 351 7.34 -26.71 8.70
CA ALA A 351 7.57 -26.91 10.12
C ALA A 351 6.25 -27.08 10.89
N ALA A 352 5.23 -26.25 10.61
CA ALA A 352 3.91 -26.40 11.22
C ALA A 352 3.24 -27.74 10.87
N ALA A 353 3.54 -28.33 9.71
CA ALA A 353 3.09 -29.67 9.32
C ALA A 353 3.86 -30.81 10.01
N GLY A 354 4.87 -30.52 10.85
CA GLY A 354 5.74 -31.51 11.48
C GLY A 354 6.92 -31.96 10.62
N GLY A 355 7.28 -31.19 9.59
CA GLY A 355 8.41 -31.49 8.71
C GLY A 355 9.79 -31.40 9.39
N ASP A 356 9.86 -30.80 10.57
CA ASP A 356 11.06 -30.73 11.42
C ASP A 356 11.17 -31.92 12.40
N GLY A 357 10.33 -32.96 12.23
CA GLY A 357 10.26 -34.12 13.10
C GLY A 357 9.43 -33.92 14.37
N ARG A 358 8.82 -32.74 14.56
CA ARG A 358 7.89 -32.47 15.67
C ARG A 358 6.45 -32.78 15.30
N GLN A 359 5.58 -32.78 16.30
CA GLN A 359 4.14 -32.90 16.09
C GLN A 359 3.61 -31.69 15.29
N ALA A 360 2.71 -31.95 14.35
CA ALA A 360 2.06 -30.89 13.58
C ALA A 360 1.31 -29.93 14.52
N SER A 361 1.39 -28.64 14.22
CA SER A 361 0.76 -27.59 15.01
C SER A 361 -0.75 -27.71 14.98
N GLU A 362 -1.39 -27.68 16.13
CA GLU A 362 -2.85 -27.79 16.22
C GLU A 362 -3.52 -26.41 16.06
N GLY A 363 -4.83 -26.42 15.85
CA GLY A 363 -5.62 -25.20 15.74
C GLY A 363 -7.04 -25.40 16.26
N CYS A 364 -7.59 -24.36 16.86
CA CYS A 364 -8.91 -24.38 17.49
C CYS A 364 -9.89 -23.48 16.74
N ALA A 365 -11.17 -23.79 16.90
CA ALA A 365 -12.28 -22.93 16.49
C ALA A 365 -12.76 -22.14 17.72
N ARG A 366 -12.88 -20.83 17.58
CA ARG A 366 -13.16 -19.93 18.71
C ARG A 366 -14.33 -19.00 18.45
N VAL A 367 -15.18 -18.83 19.46
CA VAL A 367 -16.21 -17.79 19.53
C VAL A 367 -15.84 -16.83 20.67
N GLU A 368 -15.94 -15.53 20.40
CA GLU A 368 -15.62 -14.44 21.33
C GLU A 368 -16.76 -13.44 21.30
N LEU A 369 -17.27 -13.10 22.47
CA LEU A 369 -18.40 -12.21 22.67
C LEU A 369 -17.98 -11.03 23.55
N ARG A 370 -18.33 -9.81 23.12
CA ARG A 370 -18.20 -8.59 23.91
C ARG A 370 -19.55 -8.20 24.47
N MET A 371 -19.62 -8.01 25.78
CA MET A 371 -20.87 -7.74 26.50
C MET A 371 -20.61 -6.93 27.78
N PRO A 372 -21.64 -6.38 28.43
CA PRO A 372 -21.52 -5.81 29.77
C PRO A 372 -20.86 -6.76 30.77
N LEU A 373 -20.00 -6.22 31.64
CA LEU A 373 -19.29 -7.00 32.68
C LEU A 373 -20.27 -7.73 33.61
N SER A 374 -21.42 -7.12 33.88
CA SER A 374 -22.50 -7.73 34.68
C SER A 374 -23.02 -9.06 34.11
N LEU A 375 -22.87 -9.31 32.80
CA LEU A 375 -23.25 -10.57 32.14
C LEU A 375 -22.06 -11.53 31.95
N GLY A 376 -20.87 -11.09 32.32
CA GLY A 376 -19.61 -11.74 32.04
C GLY A 376 -19.41 -13.07 32.74
N ILE A 377 -20.13 -13.37 33.83
CA ILE A 377 -20.09 -14.70 34.48
C ILE A 377 -21.01 -15.68 33.76
N ASP A 378 -22.25 -15.28 33.47
CA ASP A 378 -23.30 -16.21 33.03
C ASP A 378 -23.30 -16.50 31.53
N THR A 379 -22.63 -15.66 30.74
CA THR A 379 -22.57 -15.85 29.29
C THR A 379 -21.54 -16.93 28.90
N LEU A 380 -21.90 -17.74 27.90
CA LEU A 380 -21.16 -18.95 27.49
C LEU A 380 -20.89 -19.89 28.69
N SER A 381 -21.85 -20.00 29.59
CA SER A 381 -21.80 -20.87 30.78
C SER A 381 -21.95 -22.35 30.47
N ALA A 382 -22.50 -22.68 29.29
CA ALA A 382 -22.56 -24.03 28.76
C ALA A 382 -21.90 -24.08 27.37
N PRO A 383 -21.28 -25.20 26.99
CA PRO A 383 -20.85 -25.40 25.62
C PRO A 383 -22.08 -25.47 24.70
N PHE A 384 -21.86 -25.25 23.40
CA PHE A 384 -22.91 -25.47 22.41
C PHE A 384 -23.33 -26.94 22.39
N SER A 385 -24.58 -27.19 22.00
CA SER A 385 -25.09 -28.57 21.91
C SER A 385 -24.21 -29.43 21.00
N VAL A 386 -24.09 -30.73 21.28
CA VAL A 386 -23.30 -31.65 20.45
C VAL A 386 -23.77 -31.62 18.99
N ALA A 387 -25.07 -31.47 18.75
CA ALA A 387 -25.63 -31.33 17.41
C ALA A 387 -25.11 -30.07 16.70
N THR A 388 -25.12 -28.92 17.38
CA THR A 388 -24.59 -27.65 16.88
C THR A 388 -23.10 -27.75 16.63
N VAL A 389 -22.32 -28.29 17.56
CA VAL A 389 -20.88 -28.48 17.38
C VAL A 389 -20.58 -29.33 16.13
N ARG A 390 -21.28 -30.45 15.94
CA ARG A 390 -21.12 -31.31 14.75
C ARG A 390 -21.54 -30.62 13.46
N HIS A 391 -22.55 -29.77 13.52
CA HIS A 391 -23.04 -29.03 12.36
C HIS A 391 -22.10 -27.87 11.98
N CYS A 392 -21.62 -27.13 12.97
CA CYS A 392 -20.86 -25.88 12.82
C CYS A 392 -19.34 -26.07 12.71
N LEU A 393 -18.78 -27.22 13.09
CA LEU A 393 -17.33 -27.44 13.07
C LEU A 393 -16.91 -28.52 12.08
N ALA A 394 -15.76 -28.29 11.44
CA ALA A 394 -15.00 -29.29 10.71
C ALA A 394 -13.70 -29.57 11.47
N LYS A 395 -13.33 -30.85 11.58
CA LYS A 395 -12.02 -31.27 12.07
C LYS A 395 -11.17 -31.75 10.89
N VAL A 396 -9.95 -31.25 10.77
CA VAL A 396 -9.00 -31.63 9.73
C VAL A 396 -7.71 -32.06 10.41
N ALA A 397 -7.07 -33.14 9.96
CA ALA A 397 -5.78 -33.55 10.53
C ALA A 397 -4.78 -32.38 10.43
N ALA A 398 -4.08 -32.08 11.52
CA ALA A 398 -3.22 -30.89 11.61
C ALA A 398 -2.16 -30.89 10.50
N ARG A 399 -1.54 -32.06 10.26
CA ARG A 399 -0.56 -32.23 9.18
C ARG A 399 -1.14 -31.86 7.81
N ASP A 400 -2.32 -32.34 7.48
CA ASP A 400 -2.94 -32.12 6.17
C ASP A 400 -3.33 -30.65 5.99
N TRP A 401 -3.81 -30.00 7.05
CA TRP A 401 -4.11 -28.56 7.05
C TRP A 401 -2.89 -27.72 6.66
N TRP A 402 -1.73 -27.99 7.26
CA TRP A 402 -0.51 -27.24 6.99
C TRP A 402 0.14 -27.62 5.67
N LEU A 403 0.13 -28.91 5.30
CA LEU A 403 0.60 -29.37 3.99
C LEU A 403 -0.20 -28.74 2.86
N TRP A 404 -1.52 -28.58 3.03
CA TRP A 404 -2.36 -27.88 2.06
C TRP A 404 -1.88 -26.45 1.80
N LYS A 405 -1.58 -25.68 2.87
CA LYS A 405 -0.99 -24.34 2.73
C LYS A 405 0.39 -24.39 2.07
N TYR A 406 1.24 -25.31 2.52
CA TYR A 406 2.59 -25.49 1.99
C TYR A 406 2.58 -25.74 0.48
N TYR A 407 1.79 -26.69 -0.02
CA TYR A 407 1.75 -27.01 -1.45
C TYR A 407 1.26 -25.86 -2.32
N ARG A 408 0.28 -25.07 -1.83
CA ARG A 408 -0.17 -23.87 -2.53
C ARG A 408 0.93 -22.82 -2.61
N LEU A 409 1.65 -22.60 -1.51
CA LEU A 409 2.77 -21.65 -1.48
C LEU A 409 3.94 -22.11 -2.35
N ALA A 410 4.21 -23.43 -2.37
CA ALA A 410 5.21 -24.02 -3.26
C ALA A 410 4.84 -23.82 -4.74
N ALA A 411 3.56 -24.03 -5.11
CA ALA A 411 3.08 -23.75 -6.46
C ALA A 411 3.22 -22.26 -6.81
N CYS A 412 2.82 -21.36 -5.91
CA CYS A 412 3.05 -19.92 -6.09
C CYS A 412 4.54 -19.59 -6.26
N TYR A 413 5.41 -20.25 -5.49
CA TYR A 413 6.86 -20.07 -5.58
C TYR A 413 7.37 -20.48 -6.96
N MET A 414 6.99 -21.67 -7.45
CA MET A 414 7.41 -22.16 -8.77
C MET A 414 7.01 -21.21 -9.91
N VAL A 415 5.78 -20.70 -9.88
CA VAL A 415 5.29 -19.72 -10.86
C VAL A 415 6.09 -18.43 -10.79
N LEU A 416 6.21 -17.86 -9.59
CA LEU A 416 6.85 -16.56 -9.39
C LEU A 416 8.37 -16.62 -9.64
N ASP A 417 9.02 -17.75 -9.35
CA ASP A 417 10.44 -17.98 -9.62
C ASP A 417 10.69 -18.12 -11.13
N ASN A 418 9.86 -18.91 -11.84
CA ASN A 418 9.86 -18.97 -13.29
C ASN A 418 9.70 -17.55 -13.88
N HIS A 419 8.69 -16.80 -13.44
CA HIS A 419 8.42 -15.44 -13.90
C HIS A 419 9.58 -14.50 -13.68
N LEU A 420 10.28 -14.58 -12.55
CA LEU A 420 11.42 -13.71 -12.27
C LEU A 420 12.58 -13.93 -13.26
N SER A 421 12.76 -15.15 -13.75
CA SER A 421 13.78 -15.48 -14.74
C SER A 421 13.47 -14.97 -16.15
N LEU A 422 12.23 -14.55 -16.42
CA LEU A 422 11.78 -14.18 -17.75
C LEU A 422 12.27 -12.77 -18.17
N PRO A 423 12.54 -12.57 -19.48
CA PRO A 423 12.73 -11.23 -20.04
C PRO A 423 11.54 -10.32 -19.76
N ALA A 424 11.77 -9.01 -19.63
CA ALA A 424 10.67 -8.06 -19.37
C ALA A 424 9.55 -8.14 -20.40
N GLN A 425 9.90 -8.36 -21.67
CA GLN A 425 8.94 -8.44 -22.76
C GLN A 425 7.96 -9.60 -22.57
N VAL A 426 8.41 -10.71 -21.98
CA VAL A 426 7.56 -11.86 -21.66
C VAL A 426 6.78 -11.56 -20.37
N ARG A 427 7.44 -11.01 -19.34
CA ARG A 427 6.77 -10.67 -18.06
C ARG A 427 5.62 -9.69 -18.18
N CYS A 428 5.64 -8.81 -19.19
CA CYS A 428 4.55 -7.86 -19.42
C CYS A 428 3.40 -8.43 -20.25
N GLN A 429 3.48 -9.68 -20.71
CA GLN A 429 2.36 -10.31 -21.39
C GLN A 429 1.16 -10.40 -20.43
N PRO A 430 -0.07 -10.07 -20.87
CA PRO A 430 -1.25 -10.09 -20.02
C PRO A 430 -1.47 -11.43 -19.31
N THR A 431 -1.25 -12.54 -20.02
CA THR A 431 -1.41 -13.91 -19.50
C THR A 431 -0.41 -14.23 -18.38
N VAL A 432 0.83 -13.75 -18.50
CA VAL A 432 1.87 -13.89 -17.47
C VAL A 432 1.57 -12.99 -16.27
N LEU A 433 1.20 -11.73 -16.51
CA LEU A 433 0.84 -10.78 -15.45
C LEU A 433 -0.37 -11.24 -14.64
N THR A 434 -1.40 -11.78 -15.31
CA THR A 434 -2.58 -12.34 -14.66
C THR A 434 -2.19 -13.49 -13.74
N LEU A 435 -1.39 -14.45 -14.24
CA LEU A 435 -0.95 -15.58 -13.42
C LEU A 435 -0.11 -15.12 -12.22
N GLY A 436 0.78 -14.14 -12.40
CA GLY A 436 1.57 -13.59 -11.30
C GLY A 436 0.71 -12.89 -10.23
N ALA A 437 -0.31 -12.15 -10.65
CA ALA A 437 -1.26 -11.53 -9.74
C ALA A 437 -2.14 -12.56 -9.01
N ALA A 438 -2.58 -13.62 -9.72
CA ALA A 438 -3.33 -14.72 -9.13
C ALA A 438 -2.50 -15.52 -8.13
N ALA A 439 -1.22 -15.80 -8.42
CA ALA A 439 -0.30 -16.45 -7.49
C ALA A 439 -0.13 -15.64 -6.20
N MET A 440 0.03 -14.31 -6.31
CA MET A 440 0.06 -13.42 -5.14
C MET A 440 -1.25 -13.49 -4.34
N TRP A 441 -2.40 -13.48 -5.03
CA TRP A 441 -3.71 -13.57 -4.40
C TRP A 441 -3.91 -14.89 -3.64
N ILE A 442 -3.54 -16.03 -4.24
CA ILE A 442 -3.58 -17.37 -3.61
C ILE A 442 -2.67 -17.42 -2.39
N TRP A 443 -1.45 -16.91 -2.50
CA TRP A 443 -0.50 -16.84 -1.39
C TRP A 443 -1.13 -16.11 -0.19
N TYR A 444 -1.62 -14.87 -0.37
CA TYR A 444 -2.22 -14.14 0.75
C TYR A 444 -3.50 -14.80 1.25
N GLY A 445 -4.26 -15.41 0.34
CA GLY A 445 -5.42 -16.23 0.64
C GLY A 445 -5.19 -17.34 1.66
N CYS A 446 -3.96 -17.89 1.74
CA CYS A 446 -3.60 -18.92 2.72
C CYS A 446 -3.60 -18.40 4.18
N PHE A 447 -3.57 -17.08 4.39
CA PHE A 447 -3.36 -16.44 5.69
C PHE A 447 -4.39 -15.38 6.05
N ARG A 448 -5.10 -14.84 5.06
CA ARG A 448 -6.06 -13.76 5.23
C ARG A 448 -7.01 -13.71 4.06
N THR A 449 -8.10 -12.98 4.22
CA THR A 449 -8.89 -12.53 3.07
C THR A 449 -8.02 -11.56 2.26
N PRO A 450 -7.67 -11.88 1.00
CA PRO A 450 -6.88 -11.01 0.14
C PRO A 450 -7.70 -9.77 -0.29
N TRP A 451 -7.07 -8.84 -0.99
CA TRP A 451 -7.74 -7.61 -1.44
C TRP A 451 -8.97 -7.92 -2.32
N MET A 452 -10.17 -7.55 -1.83
CA MET A 452 -11.45 -7.80 -2.52
C MET A 452 -11.55 -7.12 -3.89
N LYS A 453 -10.78 -6.04 -4.13
CA LYS A 453 -10.76 -5.32 -5.42
C LYS A 453 -10.19 -6.14 -6.58
N ALA A 454 -9.65 -7.33 -6.33
CA ALA A 454 -9.21 -8.27 -7.35
C ALA A 454 -10.16 -9.47 -7.48
N TRP A 455 -11.39 -9.37 -6.99
CA TRP A 455 -12.40 -10.38 -7.30
C TRP A 455 -12.60 -10.50 -8.80
N ASP A 456 -12.72 -9.37 -9.51
CA ASP A 456 -12.82 -9.35 -10.98
C ASP A 456 -11.59 -9.97 -11.65
N LEU A 457 -10.40 -9.83 -11.04
CA LEU A 457 -9.20 -10.50 -11.52
C LEU A 457 -9.34 -12.01 -11.40
N MET A 458 -9.79 -12.49 -10.24
CA MET A 458 -10.00 -13.93 -10.03
C MET A 458 -11.14 -14.46 -10.86
N ALA A 459 -12.21 -13.69 -11.07
CA ALA A 459 -13.30 -14.05 -11.96
C ALA A 459 -12.78 -14.27 -13.38
N GLY A 460 -11.95 -13.37 -13.92
CA GLY A 460 -11.36 -13.61 -15.25
C GLY A 460 -10.29 -14.70 -15.29
N ALA A 461 -9.58 -14.96 -14.18
CA ALA A 461 -8.50 -15.95 -14.10
C ALA A 461 -8.94 -17.35 -13.63
N THR A 462 -10.23 -17.59 -13.42
CA THR A 462 -10.77 -18.90 -13.03
C THR A 462 -11.62 -19.51 -14.14
N TYR A 463 -11.67 -20.84 -14.18
CA TYR A 463 -12.60 -21.55 -15.05
C TYR A 463 -14.02 -21.04 -14.77
N GLN A 464 -14.83 -20.79 -15.79
CA GLN A 464 -16.22 -20.35 -15.61
C GLN A 464 -17.16 -21.54 -15.68
N LEU A 465 -18.21 -21.55 -14.87
CA LEU A 465 -19.34 -22.48 -15.00
C LEU A 465 -20.57 -21.69 -15.48
N PRO A 466 -21.46 -22.32 -16.28
CA PRO A 466 -22.78 -21.75 -16.53
C PRO A 466 -23.56 -21.64 -15.22
N GLU A 467 -24.41 -20.62 -15.11
CA GLU A 467 -25.33 -20.44 -13.98
C GLU A 467 -26.34 -21.60 -13.95
N GLU A 468 -26.75 -22.07 -12.75
CA GLU A 468 -27.74 -23.16 -12.64
C GLU A 468 -29.03 -22.80 -13.39
N GLY A 469 -29.34 -23.55 -14.46
CA GLY A 469 -30.53 -23.36 -15.31
C GLY A 469 -30.24 -23.05 -16.77
N ASP A 470 -28.97 -22.83 -17.16
CA ASP A 470 -28.57 -22.61 -18.56
C ASP A 470 -28.21 -23.94 -19.25
N GLU A 471 -29.20 -24.82 -19.43
CA GLU A 471 -29.03 -26.20 -19.94
C GLU A 471 -28.60 -26.27 -21.43
N ASN A 472 -28.55 -25.14 -22.15
CA ASN A 472 -28.32 -25.08 -23.61
C ASN A 472 -26.96 -24.48 -24.02
N VAL A 473 -25.99 -24.40 -23.11
CA VAL A 473 -24.66 -23.84 -23.43
C VAL A 473 -23.63 -24.97 -23.59
N ASP A 474 -23.23 -25.25 -24.83
CA ASP A 474 -22.23 -26.28 -25.15
C ASP A 474 -20.84 -25.97 -24.56
N TYR A 475 -20.54 -24.69 -24.29
CA TYR A 475 -19.29 -24.25 -23.69
C TYR A 475 -19.51 -23.20 -22.58
N PRO A 476 -18.92 -23.35 -21.37
CA PRO A 476 -19.16 -22.45 -20.24
C PRO A 476 -18.83 -20.96 -20.48
N GLN A 477 -17.99 -20.67 -21.48
CA GLN A 477 -17.59 -19.34 -21.90
C GLN A 477 -18.67 -18.58 -22.70
N ASP A 478 -19.71 -19.27 -23.18
CA ASP A 478 -20.83 -18.68 -23.90
C ASP A 478 -22.04 -18.36 -23.00
N ALA A 479 -21.94 -18.62 -21.69
CA ALA A 479 -22.98 -18.32 -20.72
C ALA A 479 -23.21 -16.80 -20.60
N GLN A 480 -24.47 -16.35 -20.48
CA GLN A 480 -24.78 -14.93 -20.31
C GLN A 480 -24.28 -14.36 -18.98
N ASN A 481 -24.21 -15.19 -17.94
CA ASN A 481 -23.73 -14.85 -16.59
C ASN A 481 -22.79 -15.94 -16.07
N PRO A 482 -21.54 -16.03 -16.56
CA PRO A 482 -20.61 -17.03 -16.08
C PRO A 482 -20.27 -16.80 -14.61
N ILE A 483 -20.34 -17.86 -13.80
CA ILE A 483 -19.89 -17.84 -12.40
C ILE A 483 -18.52 -18.51 -12.31
N PRO A 484 -17.55 -17.93 -11.59
CA PRO A 484 -16.27 -18.58 -11.34
C PRO A 484 -16.46 -19.97 -10.73
N ALA A 485 -15.82 -20.98 -11.31
CA ALA A 485 -15.75 -22.36 -10.84
C ALA A 485 -14.96 -22.46 -9.55
N MET A 486 -15.55 -21.92 -8.49
CA MET A 486 -14.99 -21.93 -7.15
C MET A 486 -15.68 -23.06 -6.41
N LEU A 487 -14.92 -24.11 -6.09
CA LEU A 487 -15.45 -25.07 -5.13
C LEU A 487 -15.57 -24.38 -3.77
N SER A 488 -16.63 -24.73 -3.08
CA SER A 488 -16.99 -24.23 -1.76
C SER A 488 -15.84 -24.36 -0.74
N LEU A 489 -14.87 -25.26 -0.96
CA LEU A 489 -13.68 -25.46 -0.14
C LEU A 489 -12.46 -24.58 -0.47
N GLY A 490 -12.60 -23.60 -1.36
CA GLY A 490 -11.50 -22.65 -1.67
C GLY A 490 -10.43 -23.21 -2.60
N MET A 491 -10.81 -24.21 -3.40
CA MET A 491 -10.05 -24.64 -4.56
C MET A 491 -10.38 -23.68 -5.70
N PHE A 492 -9.43 -22.80 -6.00
CA PHE A 492 -9.45 -22.00 -7.22
C PHE A 492 -8.82 -22.87 -8.28
N TYR A 493 -9.65 -23.35 -9.22
CA TYR A 493 -9.12 -23.78 -10.49
C TYR A 493 -8.84 -22.51 -11.27
N LEU A 494 -7.58 -22.06 -11.25
CA LEU A 494 -7.09 -21.17 -12.30
C LEU A 494 -7.47 -21.80 -13.65
N CYS A 495 -7.73 -20.99 -14.69
CA CYS A 495 -8.26 -21.39 -16.01
C CYS A 495 -7.42 -22.43 -16.80
N ASP A 496 -6.82 -23.44 -16.19
CA ASP A 496 -5.62 -24.13 -16.65
C ASP A 496 -4.35 -23.26 -16.50
N VAL A 497 -3.19 -23.91 -16.46
CA VAL A 497 -1.87 -23.26 -16.47
C VAL A 497 -1.08 -23.89 -17.61
N VAL A 498 -0.83 -23.08 -18.64
CA VAL A 498 -0.14 -23.55 -19.86
C VAL A 498 1.35 -23.31 -19.71
N TRP A 499 2.12 -24.29 -20.16
CA TRP A 499 3.54 -24.13 -20.40
C TRP A 499 3.76 -23.56 -21.80
N ASP A 500 4.22 -22.32 -21.87
CA ASP A 500 4.57 -21.65 -23.11
C ASP A 500 5.92 -22.15 -23.60
N THR A 501 5.94 -22.90 -24.70
CA THR A 501 7.18 -23.51 -25.24
C THR A 501 8.11 -22.48 -25.86
N GLY A 502 7.59 -21.37 -26.38
CA GLY A 502 8.38 -20.32 -27.01
C GLY A 502 9.11 -19.45 -25.99
N SER A 503 8.43 -19.16 -24.87
CA SER A 503 8.94 -18.32 -23.79
C SER A 503 9.48 -19.10 -22.57
N TYR A 504 9.31 -20.42 -22.55
CA TYR A 504 9.63 -21.31 -21.42
C TYR A 504 9.03 -20.81 -20.10
N CYS A 505 7.75 -20.45 -20.12
CA CYS A 505 7.08 -19.83 -18.98
C CYS A 505 5.71 -20.41 -18.66
N TYR A 506 5.31 -20.27 -17.39
CA TYR A 506 3.93 -20.54 -16.99
C TYR A 506 3.07 -19.30 -17.24
N ARG A 507 1.90 -19.51 -17.87
CA ARG A 507 0.89 -18.47 -18.10
C ARG A 507 -0.52 -19.04 -18.00
N ILE A 508 -1.52 -18.18 -17.83
CA ILE A 508 -2.91 -18.59 -18.07
C ILE A 508 -3.17 -18.76 -19.58
N PRO A 509 -4.13 -19.60 -20.00
CA PRO A 509 -4.52 -19.67 -21.40
C PRO A 509 -4.99 -18.33 -21.94
N SER A 510 -4.86 -18.22 -23.24
CA SER A 510 -5.20 -17.03 -24.01
C SER A 510 -6.70 -16.74 -24.07
N THR A 511 -7.53 -17.73 -23.75
CA THR A 511 -8.99 -17.60 -23.62
C THR A 511 -9.42 -16.99 -22.29
N GLY A 512 -8.60 -17.09 -21.23
CA GLY A 512 -8.90 -16.60 -19.86
C GLY A 512 -8.47 -15.15 -19.60
N LEU A 513 -8.50 -14.28 -20.62
CA LEU A 513 -7.89 -12.96 -20.52
C LEU A 513 -8.73 -11.98 -19.69
N ILE A 514 -8.03 -11.30 -18.78
CA ILE A 514 -8.59 -10.21 -17.98
C ILE A 514 -8.49 -8.92 -18.78
N ASN A 515 -9.51 -8.06 -18.66
CA ASN A 515 -9.49 -6.70 -19.18
C ASN A 515 -8.18 -5.97 -18.81
N THR A 516 -7.50 -5.40 -19.80
CA THR A 516 -6.21 -4.73 -19.66
C THR A 516 -6.23 -3.53 -18.71
N GLU A 517 -7.34 -2.80 -18.62
CA GLU A 517 -7.52 -1.69 -17.68
C GLU A 517 -7.58 -2.21 -16.22
N LEU A 518 -8.30 -3.29 -15.99
CA LEU A 518 -8.36 -3.94 -14.69
C LEU A 518 -6.98 -4.46 -14.27
N LEU A 519 -6.23 -5.05 -15.20
CA LEU A 519 -4.89 -5.54 -14.94
C LEU A 519 -3.93 -4.40 -14.55
N GLY A 520 -3.97 -3.26 -15.25
CA GLY A 520 -3.24 -2.05 -14.86
C GLY A 520 -3.53 -1.64 -13.42
N ARG A 521 -4.81 -1.57 -13.04
CA ARG A 521 -5.26 -1.22 -11.68
C ARG A 521 -4.82 -2.21 -10.61
N VAL A 522 -4.85 -3.52 -10.90
CA VAL A 522 -4.36 -4.57 -9.97
C VAL A 522 -2.88 -4.39 -9.65
N TYR A 523 -2.09 -3.96 -10.64
CA TYR A 523 -0.68 -3.61 -10.48
C TYR A 523 -0.45 -2.18 -9.96
N GLY A 524 -1.51 -1.48 -9.56
CA GLY A 524 -1.46 -0.11 -9.02
C GLY A 524 -1.03 0.94 -10.03
N GLN A 525 -1.20 0.67 -11.33
CA GLN A 525 -0.91 1.57 -12.44
C GLN A 525 -2.22 2.07 -13.08
N ALA A 526 -2.13 3.10 -13.93
CA ALA A 526 -3.29 3.64 -14.63
C ALA A 526 -3.83 2.65 -15.67
N ASP A 527 -2.94 1.95 -16.38
CA ASP A 527 -3.28 1.04 -17.47
C ASP A 527 -2.19 -0.03 -17.68
N LEU A 528 -2.46 -1.01 -18.54
CA LEU A 528 -1.49 -2.04 -18.92
C LEU A 528 -0.28 -1.48 -19.69
N PRO A 529 -0.41 -0.52 -20.63
CA PRO A 529 0.74 0.14 -21.22
C PRO A 529 1.73 0.71 -20.19
N GLU A 530 1.27 1.28 -19.08
CA GLU A 530 2.10 1.76 -17.99
C GLU A 530 2.83 0.61 -17.27
N VAL A 531 2.17 -0.53 -17.07
CA VAL A 531 2.80 -1.76 -16.53
C VAL A 531 3.91 -2.26 -17.47
N THR A 532 3.61 -2.44 -18.76
CA THR A 532 4.56 -2.86 -19.80
C THR A 532 5.76 -1.94 -19.87
N ARG A 533 5.49 -0.64 -19.84
CA ARG A 533 6.47 0.43 -19.80
C ARG A 533 7.37 0.33 -18.57
N ILE A 534 6.82 0.09 -17.37
CA ILE A 534 7.61 -0.07 -16.14
C ILE A 534 8.48 -1.33 -16.20
N LEU A 535 7.94 -2.47 -16.65
CA LEU A 535 8.70 -3.72 -16.73
C LEU A 535 9.84 -3.64 -17.73
N THR A 536 9.56 -3.14 -18.93
CA THR A 536 10.58 -2.92 -19.97
C THR A 536 11.64 -1.94 -19.48
N PHE A 537 11.21 -0.89 -18.76
CA PHE A 537 12.14 0.05 -18.14
C PHE A 537 12.87 -0.55 -16.92
N ASN A 538 12.34 -1.50 -16.15
CA ASN A 538 13.05 -2.04 -15.00
C ASN A 538 13.98 -3.21 -15.34
N ALA A 539 13.74 -3.95 -16.44
CA ALA A 539 14.56 -5.12 -16.79
C ALA A 539 16.02 -4.82 -17.10
N SER A 540 16.39 -3.61 -17.53
CA SER A 540 17.80 -3.30 -17.77
C SER A 540 18.53 -2.77 -16.52
N LYS A 541 17.98 -2.98 -15.32
CA LYS A 541 18.67 -2.78 -14.02
C LYS A 541 19.37 -4.06 -13.57
N THR A 542 20.20 -4.66 -14.40
CA THR A 542 21.08 -5.75 -13.97
C THR A 542 22.33 -5.16 -13.32
N GLY A 543 22.42 -5.27 -11.98
CA GLY A 543 23.67 -5.20 -11.24
C GLY A 543 24.30 -3.81 -11.00
N ALA A 544 23.78 -3.05 -10.03
CA ALA A 544 24.63 -2.12 -9.25
C ALA A 544 23.99 -1.78 -7.90
N GLU A 545 24.76 -2.01 -6.84
CA GLU A 545 24.40 -1.97 -5.43
C GLU A 545 23.99 -0.60 -4.82
N ARG A 546 23.29 -0.75 -3.67
CA ARG A 546 23.21 0.08 -2.44
C ARG A 546 22.29 1.31 -2.37
N GLY A 547 21.31 1.14 -1.46
CA GLY A 547 21.12 2.01 -0.30
C GLY A 547 20.28 3.26 -0.54
N SER A 548 18.97 3.16 -0.33
CA SER A 548 18.10 4.32 -0.19
C SER A 548 18.41 5.04 1.14
N GLY A 549 19.36 5.96 1.12
CA GLY A 549 19.51 6.97 2.16
C GLY A 549 18.19 7.72 2.34
N LYS A 550 17.76 7.90 3.60
CA LYS A 550 16.54 8.63 3.96
C LYS A 550 16.55 10.00 3.28
N VAL A 551 15.63 10.19 2.34
CA VAL A 551 15.41 11.50 1.70
C VAL A 551 14.74 12.42 2.71
N ASN A 552 15.31 13.61 2.89
CA ASN A 552 14.83 14.64 3.81
C ASN A 552 13.44 15.15 3.35
N PRO A 553 12.36 15.00 4.17
CA PRO A 553 10.98 15.26 3.76
C PRO A 553 10.64 16.73 3.47
N THR A 554 11.54 17.67 3.75
CA THR A 554 11.32 19.13 3.58
C THR A 554 11.61 19.68 2.17
N ARG A 555 12.05 18.84 1.22
CA ARG A 555 12.50 19.30 -0.12
C ARG A 555 11.44 19.14 -1.23
N ASN A 556 10.15 19.27 -0.91
CA ASN A 556 9.03 18.77 -1.74
C ASN A 556 8.50 19.70 -2.85
N ASN A 557 8.99 20.92 -3.04
CA ASN A 557 8.21 21.90 -3.83
C ASN A 557 8.36 21.86 -5.37
N ASN A 558 9.16 20.97 -5.98
CA ASN A 558 9.31 20.92 -7.46
C ASN A 558 9.10 19.53 -8.09
N HIS A 559 8.49 18.58 -7.37
CA HIS A 559 8.21 17.26 -7.91
C HIS A 559 6.83 17.21 -8.58
N ALA A 560 6.71 17.74 -9.81
CA ALA A 560 5.73 17.19 -10.73
C ALA A 560 5.99 15.67 -10.80
N ARG A 561 5.03 14.86 -10.34
CA ARG A 561 5.17 13.39 -10.30
C ARG A 561 5.18 12.78 -11.70
N ARG A 562 4.69 13.51 -12.71
CA ARG A 562 4.63 13.10 -14.12
C ARG A 562 5.52 14.01 -14.97
N GLY A 563 6.24 13.42 -15.94
CA GLY A 563 6.92 14.17 -17.00
C GLY A 563 5.92 14.72 -18.02
N PRO A 564 6.40 15.40 -19.09
CA PRO A 564 5.58 15.77 -20.22
C PRO A 564 4.90 14.53 -20.84
N PRO A 565 3.70 14.68 -21.42
CA PRO A 565 3.03 13.58 -22.12
C PRO A 565 3.81 13.14 -23.37
N ALA A 566 3.48 11.95 -23.87
CA ALA A 566 3.97 11.51 -25.18
C ALA A 566 3.47 12.46 -26.27
N VAL A 567 4.37 12.87 -27.17
CA VAL A 567 4.13 13.83 -28.25
C VAL A 567 3.05 13.31 -29.19
N ASP A 568 2.99 11.98 -29.41
CA ASP A 568 1.97 11.32 -30.23
C ASP A 568 0.53 11.55 -29.70
N LEU A 569 0.35 11.82 -28.41
CA LEU A 569 -0.97 12.12 -27.82
C LEU A 569 -1.36 13.59 -27.94
N LEU A 570 -0.40 14.47 -28.21
CA LEU A 570 -0.58 15.92 -28.21
C LEU A 570 -0.44 16.53 -29.61
N ARG A 571 -0.05 15.71 -30.59
CA ARG A 571 0.33 16.16 -31.93
C ARG A 571 -0.89 16.21 -32.84
N ASP A 572 -1.03 17.32 -33.56
CA ASP A 572 -1.94 17.39 -34.71
C ASP A 572 -1.48 16.44 -35.82
N GLU A 573 -2.41 15.69 -36.40
CA GLU A 573 -2.15 14.59 -37.35
C GLU A 573 -1.31 14.99 -38.58
N GLY A 574 -1.09 16.29 -38.84
CA GLY A 574 -0.28 16.80 -39.96
C GLY A 574 1.13 17.30 -39.64
N ARG A 575 1.56 17.38 -38.37
CA ARG A 575 2.90 17.94 -38.04
C ARG A 575 4.02 17.04 -38.60
N PRO A 576 5.00 17.56 -39.37
CA PRO A 576 6.08 16.73 -39.90
C PRO A 576 7.04 16.25 -38.80
N LEU A 577 7.48 15.00 -38.89
CA LEU A 577 8.52 14.46 -38.02
C LEU A 577 9.90 15.06 -38.37
N PRO A 578 10.84 15.15 -37.40
CA PRO A 578 12.22 15.56 -37.66
C PRO A 578 12.86 14.75 -38.78
N THR A 579 13.52 15.39 -39.74
CA THR A 579 14.20 14.69 -40.85
C THR A 579 15.52 14.08 -40.36
N LEU A 580 15.82 12.85 -40.77
CA LEU A 580 17.11 12.24 -40.45
C LEU A 580 18.13 12.62 -41.54
N PRO A 581 19.38 12.99 -41.20
CA PRO A 581 20.37 13.42 -42.20
C PRO A 581 20.81 12.30 -43.15
N GLN A 582 20.78 11.05 -42.69
CA GLN A 582 21.14 9.88 -43.47
C GLN A 582 20.19 8.72 -43.14
N PRO A 583 18.94 8.73 -43.64
CA PRO A 583 17.94 7.72 -43.28
C PRO A 583 18.35 6.31 -43.75
N HIS A 584 19.16 6.21 -44.81
CA HIS A 584 19.71 4.96 -45.29
C HIS A 584 20.62 4.26 -44.25
N LEU A 585 21.20 5.00 -43.29
CA LEU A 585 21.92 4.39 -42.16
C LEU A 585 21.00 3.57 -41.28
N LEU A 586 19.68 3.70 -41.36
CA LEU A 586 18.72 2.86 -40.63
C LEU A 586 17.89 1.97 -41.58
N ALA A 587 18.12 2.07 -42.89
CA ALA A 587 17.44 1.22 -43.86
C ALA A 587 17.71 -0.27 -43.58
N GLY A 588 16.64 -1.06 -43.65
CA GLY A 588 16.65 -2.49 -43.35
C GLY A 588 16.77 -2.84 -41.86
N ALA A 589 16.97 -1.87 -40.96
CA ALA A 589 16.95 -2.13 -39.53
C ALA A 589 15.52 -2.40 -39.08
N ARG A 590 15.30 -3.54 -38.44
CA ARG A 590 14.01 -3.92 -37.86
C ARG A 590 14.18 -4.12 -36.37
N THR A 591 13.16 -3.76 -35.59
CA THR A 591 13.07 -4.21 -34.20
C THR A 591 12.92 -5.73 -34.20
N ARG A 592 13.52 -6.38 -33.21
CA ARG A 592 13.27 -7.80 -32.93
C ARG A 592 11.75 -8.01 -32.85
N PRO A 593 11.21 -9.06 -33.48
CA PRO A 593 9.79 -9.36 -33.36
C PRO A 593 9.45 -9.51 -31.87
N PRO A 594 8.26 -9.03 -31.43
CA PRO A 594 7.82 -9.29 -30.07
C PRO A 594 7.77 -10.81 -29.84
N VAL A 595 8.21 -11.25 -28.66
CA VAL A 595 8.07 -12.66 -28.26
C VAL A 595 6.58 -12.96 -28.20
N ARG A 596 6.13 -13.88 -29.04
CA ARG A 596 4.74 -14.32 -29.10
C ARG A 596 4.53 -15.47 -28.12
N PRO A 597 3.35 -15.55 -27.50
CA PRO A 597 2.98 -16.75 -26.78
C PRO A 597 2.90 -17.93 -27.77
N GLU A 598 3.39 -19.09 -27.35
CA GLU A 598 3.25 -20.36 -28.07
C GLU A 598 2.56 -21.39 -27.16
N GLY A 599 1.88 -22.37 -27.76
CA GLY A 599 1.20 -23.45 -27.04
C GLY A 599 -0.06 -23.93 -27.77
N GLU A 600 -0.56 -25.11 -27.38
CA GLU A 600 -1.74 -25.74 -27.97
C GLU A 600 -2.99 -24.83 -27.88
N ASP A 601 -3.10 -24.01 -26.82
CA ASP A 601 -4.18 -23.03 -26.67
C ASP A 601 -4.12 -21.91 -27.72
N ILE A 602 -2.93 -21.56 -28.21
CA ILE A 602 -2.73 -20.59 -29.28
C ILE A 602 -3.05 -21.23 -30.63
N ASP A 603 -2.53 -22.45 -30.87
CA ASP A 603 -2.75 -23.18 -32.13
C ASP A 603 -4.24 -23.41 -32.37
N THR A 604 -4.98 -23.80 -31.33
CA THR A 604 -6.44 -23.99 -31.39
C THR A 604 -7.19 -22.71 -31.75
N ILE A 605 -6.80 -21.56 -31.18
CA ILE A 605 -7.42 -20.26 -31.51
C ILE A 605 -7.18 -19.88 -32.97
N VAL A 606 -5.96 -20.13 -33.46
CA VAL A 606 -5.57 -19.86 -34.86
C VAL A 606 -6.35 -20.76 -35.82
N GLU A 607 -6.46 -22.05 -35.52
CA GLU A 607 -7.19 -23.03 -36.35
C GLU A 607 -8.70 -22.76 -36.39
N GLN A 608 -9.29 -22.33 -35.28
CA GLN A 608 -10.73 -22.07 -35.17
C GLN A 608 -11.14 -20.67 -35.70
N GLY A 609 -10.22 -19.90 -36.26
CA GLY A 609 -10.51 -18.57 -36.80
C GLY A 609 -10.96 -17.57 -35.73
N GLY A 610 -10.48 -17.73 -34.49
CA GLY A 610 -10.82 -16.87 -33.36
C GLY A 610 -10.62 -15.40 -33.71
N GLY A 611 -11.74 -14.65 -33.73
CA GLY A 611 -11.84 -13.34 -34.37
C GLY A 611 -10.85 -12.28 -33.89
N ALA A 612 -10.73 -11.22 -34.70
CA ALA A 612 -9.80 -10.09 -34.57
C ALA A 612 -9.66 -9.46 -33.16
N VAL A 613 -10.66 -9.63 -32.28
CA VAL A 613 -10.71 -9.08 -30.92
C VAL A 613 -9.69 -9.74 -29.97
N ASN A 614 -9.47 -11.06 -30.08
CA ASN A 614 -8.48 -11.76 -29.26
C ASN A 614 -7.04 -11.60 -29.80
N GLY A 615 -6.90 -11.42 -31.12
CA GLY A 615 -5.61 -11.21 -31.76
C GLY A 615 -4.88 -9.94 -31.27
N GLU A 616 -5.60 -8.83 -31.05
CA GLU A 616 -4.97 -7.60 -30.54
C GLU A 616 -4.53 -7.70 -29.08
N ILE A 617 -5.30 -8.40 -28.23
CA ILE A 617 -5.01 -8.54 -26.80
C ILE A 617 -3.85 -9.55 -26.57
N LEU A 618 -3.75 -10.57 -27.42
CA LEU A 618 -2.70 -11.59 -27.37
C LEU A 618 -1.43 -11.20 -28.14
N GLY A 619 -1.45 -10.09 -28.89
CA GLY A 619 -0.37 -9.75 -29.82
C GLY A 619 -0.25 -10.73 -31.01
N VAL A 620 -1.33 -11.46 -31.29
CA VAL A 620 -1.46 -12.48 -32.34
C VAL A 620 -2.07 -11.91 -33.63
N THR A 621 -2.58 -10.66 -33.64
CA THR A 621 -2.95 -9.98 -34.89
C THR A 621 -1.79 -9.99 -35.88
N GLU A 622 -2.14 -9.93 -37.17
CA GLU A 622 -1.18 -9.82 -38.28
C GLU A 622 -0.02 -8.91 -37.86
N PRO A 623 1.23 -9.32 -38.12
CA PRO A 623 2.41 -8.63 -37.61
C PRO A 623 2.23 -7.14 -37.83
N ARG A 624 2.06 -6.36 -36.74
CA ARG A 624 2.19 -4.90 -36.84
C ARG A 624 3.47 -4.71 -37.63
N PRO A 625 3.40 -4.11 -38.84
CA PRO A 625 4.55 -4.07 -39.72
C PRO A 625 5.70 -3.51 -38.89
N ALA A 626 6.81 -4.26 -38.84
CA ALA A 626 7.95 -3.91 -38.01
C ALA A 626 8.18 -2.41 -38.17
N VAL A 627 7.91 -1.64 -37.11
CA VAL A 627 7.91 -0.19 -37.22
C VAL A 627 9.32 0.18 -37.62
N ASP A 628 9.45 0.89 -38.74
CA ASP A 628 10.74 1.30 -39.26
C ASP A 628 11.51 2.00 -38.14
N VAL A 629 12.71 1.48 -37.84
CA VAL A 629 13.60 2.01 -36.81
C VAL A 629 13.84 3.50 -37.07
N ALA A 630 13.89 3.93 -38.34
CA ALA A 630 14.00 5.34 -38.70
C ALA A 630 12.84 6.17 -38.15
N VAL A 631 11.58 5.75 -38.38
CA VAL A 631 10.39 6.45 -37.88
C VAL A 631 10.41 6.54 -36.36
N ARG A 632 10.84 5.47 -35.68
CA ARG A 632 10.91 5.45 -34.22
C ARG A 632 11.99 6.39 -33.68
N VAL A 633 13.14 6.48 -34.35
CA VAL A 633 14.19 7.47 -34.04
C VAL A 633 13.69 8.90 -34.23
N GLN A 634 12.91 9.17 -35.29
CA GLN A 634 12.31 10.48 -35.52
C GLN A 634 11.32 10.87 -34.40
N LYS A 635 10.48 9.93 -33.94
CA LYS A 635 9.58 10.15 -32.79
C LYS A 635 10.34 10.43 -31.50
N ILE A 636 11.45 9.71 -31.24
CA ILE A 636 12.33 9.97 -30.09
C ILE A 636 12.91 11.39 -30.15
N LEU A 637 13.32 11.86 -31.34
CA LEU A 637 13.82 13.22 -31.52
C LEU A 637 12.74 14.27 -31.28
N ASP A 638 11.53 14.07 -31.80
CA ASP A 638 10.41 15.00 -31.59
C ASP A 638 10.05 15.09 -30.10
N GLN A 639 9.99 13.93 -29.43
CA GLN A 639 9.79 13.86 -27.98
C GLN A 639 10.93 14.52 -27.20
N LEU A 640 12.19 14.38 -27.64
CA LEU A 640 13.34 15.02 -26.98
C LEU A 640 13.14 16.54 -26.92
N PHE A 641 12.73 17.17 -28.02
CA PHE A 641 12.51 18.61 -28.07
C PHE A 641 11.43 19.03 -27.07
N LEU A 642 10.30 18.32 -27.05
CA LEU A 642 9.22 18.56 -26.10
C LEU A 642 9.68 18.38 -24.65
N ASP A 643 10.41 17.30 -24.35
CA ASP A 643 10.85 17.00 -23.00
C ASP A 643 11.88 18.02 -22.48
N VAL A 644 12.83 18.43 -23.33
CA VAL A 644 13.83 19.43 -22.96
C VAL A 644 13.16 20.75 -22.56
N ILE A 645 12.18 21.21 -23.34
CA ILE A 645 11.41 22.43 -23.04
C ILE A 645 10.46 22.22 -21.86
N GLY A 646 9.68 21.14 -21.86
CA GLY A 646 8.70 20.82 -20.82
C GLY A 646 9.33 20.65 -19.42
N MET A 647 10.60 20.25 -19.37
CA MET A 647 11.36 20.03 -18.13
C MET A 647 12.33 21.16 -17.76
N ALA A 648 12.30 22.28 -18.47
CA ALA A 648 13.12 23.43 -18.12
C ALA A 648 12.85 23.88 -16.67
N PRO A 649 13.87 24.32 -15.93
CA PRO A 649 13.72 24.72 -14.53
C PRO A 649 12.81 25.96 -14.39
N ASN A 650 12.23 26.14 -13.21
CA ASN A 650 11.53 27.37 -12.80
C ASN A 650 12.41 28.19 -11.83
N ARG A 651 12.12 29.48 -11.69
CA ARG A 651 12.77 30.34 -10.67
C ARG A 651 12.43 29.84 -9.26
N LYS A 652 13.36 29.97 -8.31
CA LYS A 652 13.12 29.58 -6.90
C LYS A 652 12.10 30.53 -6.25
N GLY A 653 11.06 29.98 -5.60
CA GLY A 653 10.00 30.72 -4.87
C GLY A 653 8.61 30.18 -5.21
N THR A 654 7.63 30.29 -4.30
CA THR A 654 6.27 29.70 -4.41
C THR A 654 5.46 30.23 -5.60
N HIS A 655 5.88 31.36 -6.20
CA HIS A 655 5.32 31.97 -7.40
C HIS A 655 6.37 32.24 -8.48
N GLY A 656 7.48 31.49 -8.48
CA GLY A 656 8.57 31.71 -9.42
C GLY A 656 8.12 31.52 -10.86
N MET A 657 8.12 32.60 -11.65
CA MET A 657 7.88 32.53 -13.10
C MET A 657 8.87 31.57 -13.77
N SER A 658 8.40 30.92 -14.85
CA SER A 658 9.21 30.04 -15.70
C SER A 658 10.44 30.78 -16.25
N TYR A 659 11.58 30.08 -16.34
CA TYR A 659 12.74 30.61 -17.06
C TYR A 659 12.49 30.69 -18.57
N LEU A 660 11.58 29.87 -19.10
CA LEU A 660 11.18 29.93 -20.52
C LEU A 660 10.33 31.16 -20.81
N SER A 661 10.57 31.78 -21.96
CA SER A 661 9.71 32.83 -22.54
C SER A 661 8.47 32.26 -23.23
N ILE A 662 8.47 30.95 -23.53
CA ILE A 662 7.34 30.25 -24.14
C ILE A 662 6.28 29.92 -23.05
N PRO A 663 5.04 30.45 -23.16
CA PRO A 663 3.92 30.10 -22.31
C PRO A 663 3.66 28.59 -22.33
N LYS A 664 3.17 28.03 -21.21
CA LYS A 664 3.04 26.58 -21.04
C LYS A 664 2.11 25.96 -22.09
N GLU A 665 1.10 26.71 -22.49
CA GLU A 665 -0.01 26.33 -23.37
C GLU A 665 0.48 26.02 -24.79
N ILE A 666 1.48 26.76 -25.27
CA ILE A 666 2.00 26.63 -26.65
C ILE A 666 3.33 25.86 -26.71
N ARG A 667 3.81 25.29 -25.60
CA ARG A 667 5.10 24.56 -25.58
C ARG A 667 5.08 23.35 -26.51
N THR A 668 3.95 22.67 -26.62
CA THR A 668 3.82 21.51 -27.50
C THR A 668 4.06 21.90 -28.95
N GLU A 669 3.51 23.04 -29.38
CA GLU A 669 3.65 23.56 -30.75
C GLU A 669 5.05 24.09 -31.03
N GLU A 670 5.62 24.85 -30.09
CA GLU A 670 6.89 25.55 -30.26
C GLU A 670 8.13 24.67 -30.03
N ALA A 671 8.02 23.59 -29.23
CA ALA A 671 9.12 22.67 -28.97
C ALA A 671 9.39 21.73 -30.15
N THR A 672 9.88 22.32 -31.25
CA THR A 672 10.22 21.68 -32.51
C THR A 672 11.72 21.76 -32.77
N GLU A 673 12.20 21.01 -33.76
CA GLU A 673 13.59 21.10 -34.22
C GLU A 673 14.01 22.53 -34.57
N ALA A 674 13.11 23.32 -35.18
CA ALA A 674 13.39 24.70 -35.58
C ALA A 674 13.79 25.59 -34.38
N LEU A 675 13.19 25.37 -33.20
CA LEU A 675 13.53 26.09 -31.98
C LEU A 675 14.98 25.84 -31.52
N PHE A 676 15.50 24.65 -31.79
CA PHE A 676 16.87 24.26 -31.45
C PHE A 676 17.87 24.65 -32.55
N LYS A 677 17.40 25.07 -33.72
CA LYS A 677 18.21 25.55 -34.87
C LYS A 677 18.28 27.08 -35.00
N THR A 678 18.08 27.80 -33.89
CA THR A 678 18.17 29.26 -33.84
C THR A 678 19.02 29.74 -32.66
N ALA A 679 19.70 30.88 -32.83
CA ALA A 679 20.43 31.56 -31.76
C ALA A 679 19.52 32.42 -30.86
N ARG A 680 18.21 32.49 -31.17
CA ARG A 680 17.19 33.16 -30.36
C ARG A 680 16.68 32.22 -29.28
N LEU A 681 17.28 32.30 -28.10
CA LEU A 681 17.02 31.36 -27.02
C LEU A 681 15.64 31.61 -26.37
N PRO A 682 14.82 30.57 -26.13
CA PRO A 682 13.45 30.70 -25.61
C PRO A 682 13.39 30.92 -24.10
N PHE A 683 14.25 31.77 -23.56
CA PHE A 683 14.35 32.05 -22.14
C PHE A 683 14.14 33.53 -21.84
N ASN A 684 13.56 33.83 -20.68
CA ASN A 684 13.55 35.17 -20.11
C ASN A 684 14.88 35.49 -19.42
N GLN A 685 15.60 34.44 -18.99
CA GLN A 685 16.93 34.54 -18.41
C GLN A 685 17.64 33.19 -18.52
N CYS A 686 18.90 33.18 -18.97
CA CYS A 686 19.74 31.99 -18.98
C CYS A 686 21.22 32.35 -18.86
N LEU A 687 22.06 31.32 -18.74
CA LEU A 687 23.51 31.43 -18.82
C LEU A 687 23.95 30.59 -20.01
N TYR A 688 24.77 31.12 -20.91
CA TYR A 688 25.24 30.38 -22.08
C TYR A 688 26.76 30.31 -22.16
N LYS A 689 27.26 29.34 -22.92
CA LYS A 689 28.67 29.23 -23.29
C LYS A 689 28.81 28.58 -24.65
N ILE A 690 29.64 29.16 -25.51
CA ILE A 690 30.14 28.49 -26.71
C ILE A 690 31.13 27.43 -26.24
N VAL A 691 30.74 26.16 -26.39
CA VAL A 691 31.49 25.04 -25.84
C VAL A 691 32.53 24.54 -26.83
N THR A 692 33.56 23.85 -26.34
CA THR A 692 34.51 23.15 -27.23
C THR A 692 33.85 21.93 -27.89
N PRO A 693 34.39 21.39 -29.00
CA PRO A 693 33.88 20.15 -29.59
C PRO A 693 33.81 18.99 -28.58
N GLN A 694 34.78 18.87 -27.67
CA GLN A 694 34.78 17.84 -26.62
C GLN A 694 33.66 18.06 -25.60
N GLN A 695 33.39 19.31 -25.24
CA GLN A 695 32.31 19.65 -24.31
C GLN A 695 30.93 19.42 -24.93
N TRP A 696 30.78 19.67 -26.23
CA TRP A 696 29.58 19.35 -27.01
C TRP A 696 29.34 17.84 -27.08
N GLU A 697 30.40 17.07 -27.38
CA GLU A 697 30.37 15.61 -27.36
C GLU A 697 29.94 15.05 -26.00
N LEU A 698 30.38 15.66 -24.89
CA LEU A 698 29.90 15.28 -23.55
C LEU A 698 28.39 15.54 -23.38
N ARG A 699 27.85 16.62 -23.93
CA ARG A 699 26.40 16.90 -23.82
C ARG A 699 25.58 15.84 -24.56
N TRP A 700 26.03 15.47 -25.75
CA TRP A 700 25.51 14.36 -26.52
C TRP A 700 25.52 13.06 -25.70
N LYS A 701 26.69 12.66 -25.17
CA LYS A 701 26.85 11.45 -24.37
C LYS A 701 25.97 11.42 -23.12
N HIS A 702 25.54 12.59 -22.62
CA HIS A 702 24.60 12.67 -21.50
C HIS A 702 23.14 12.53 -21.92
N LEU A 703 22.74 13.04 -23.09
CA LEU A 703 21.37 12.89 -23.62
C LEU A 703 21.12 11.48 -24.16
N PHE A 704 22.13 10.87 -24.77
CA PHE A 704 22.05 9.52 -25.32
C PHE A 704 23.34 8.77 -24.95
N PRO A 705 23.45 8.24 -23.72
CA PRO A 705 24.62 7.45 -23.33
C PRO A 705 24.59 6.06 -23.95
N SER A 706 25.77 5.47 -24.18
CA SER A 706 25.92 4.10 -24.67
C SER A 706 25.49 3.07 -23.63
N GLU A 707 25.59 3.44 -22.36
CA GLU A 707 25.23 2.62 -21.21
C GLU A 707 24.12 3.29 -20.41
N ARG A 708 23.21 2.47 -19.90
CA ARG A 708 22.10 2.97 -19.13
C ARG A 708 22.54 3.43 -17.74
N ARG A 709 22.08 4.62 -17.36
CA ARG A 709 22.35 5.21 -16.05
C ARG A 709 21.15 5.10 -15.13
N VAL A 710 21.39 4.77 -13.85
CA VAL A 710 20.35 4.49 -12.85
C VAL A 710 19.90 5.75 -12.08
N LYS A 711 20.68 6.83 -12.15
CA LYS A 711 20.42 8.10 -11.46
C LYS A 711 20.40 9.25 -12.47
N GLY A 712 19.43 10.13 -12.34
CA GLY A 712 19.30 11.28 -13.23
C GLY A 712 18.06 12.11 -12.93
N GLN A 713 18.24 13.31 -12.38
CA GLN A 713 17.23 14.35 -12.31
C GLN A 713 16.74 14.67 -13.73
N ASN A 714 15.43 14.65 -13.92
CA ASN A 714 14.69 14.88 -15.17
C ASN A 714 14.80 13.74 -16.21
N TYR A 715 15.96 13.09 -16.40
CA TYR A 715 16.11 11.99 -17.37
C TYR A 715 15.10 10.85 -17.19
N LEU A 716 14.97 10.32 -15.97
CA LEU A 716 14.06 9.19 -15.70
C LEU A 716 12.58 9.56 -15.84
N LYS A 717 12.27 10.86 -15.88
CA LYS A 717 10.91 11.37 -16.09
C LYS A 717 10.62 11.65 -17.56
N ALA A 718 11.66 11.74 -18.40
CA ALA A 718 11.54 12.16 -19.79
C ALA A 718 11.09 10.97 -20.63
N GLU A 719 10.07 11.19 -21.46
CA GLU A 719 9.52 10.16 -22.33
C GLU A 719 10.51 9.79 -23.44
N TYR A 720 11.26 10.73 -24.01
CA TYR A 720 12.27 10.44 -25.03
C TYR A 720 13.33 9.49 -24.49
N TRP A 721 13.74 9.69 -23.23
CA TRP A 721 14.75 8.87 -22.58
C TRP A 721 14.25 7.45 -22.42
N ARG A 722 12.97 7.29 -22.09
CA ARG A 722 12.32 6.00 -21.97
C ARG A 722 12.22 5.30 -23.32
N GLU A 723 11.66 5.96 -24.33
CA GLU A 723 11.50 5.42 -25.68
C GLU A 723 12.84 5.07 -26.32
N TYR A 724 13.87 5.88 -26.07
CA TYR A 724 15.25 5.57 -26.45
C TYR A 724 15.68 4.21 -25.92
N TRP A 725 15.57 3.98 -24.61
CA TRP A 725 16.00 2.70 -24.03
C TRP A 725 15.14 1.51 -24.45
N ILE A 726 13.84 1.70 -24.68
CA ILE A 726 12.98 0.64 -25.24
C ILE A 726 13.47 0.28 -26.65
N LEU A 727 13.72 1.27 -27.52
CA LEU A 727 14.26 1.04 -28.85
C LEU A 727 15.61 0.33 -28.79
N MET A 728 16.56 0.82 -28.00
CA MET A 728 17.90 0.23 -27.88
C MET A 728 17.84 -1.23 -27.41
N SER A 729 16.91 -1.58 -26.51
CA SER A 729 16.71 -2.97 -26.06
C SER A 729 16.07 -3.88 -27.11
N SER A 730 15.40 -3.30 -28.11
CA SER A 730 14.65 -4.02 -29.15
C SER A 730 15.44 -4.23 -30.44
N VAL A 731 16.68 -3.76 -30.53
CA VAL A 731 17.53 -3.90 -31.73
C VAL A 731 18.87 -4.53 -31.40
N GLU A 732 19.52 -5.10 -32.41
CA GLU A 732 20.89 -5.64 -32.29
C GLU A 732 21.92 -4.55 -31.98
N SER A 733 23.03 -4.92 -31.33
CA SER A 733 24.11 -3.99 -30.96
C SER A 733 24.71 -3.25 -32.17
N SER A 734 24.75 -3.87 -33.36
CA SER A 734 25.16 -3.22 -34.61
C SER A 734 24.21 -2.09 -35.02
N VAL A 735 22.90 -2.31 -34.86
CA VAL A 735 21.84 -1.32 -35.15
C VAL A 735 21.81 -0.22 -34.07
N GLN A 736 22.10 -0.57 -32.81
CA GLN A 736 22.23 0.41 -31.72
C GLN A 736 23.26 1.50 -32.06
N GLU A 737 24.43 1.12 -32.58
CA GLU A 737 25.47 2.10 -32.95
C GLU A 737 25.07 2.94 -34.17
N ARG A 738 24.35 2.34 -35.13
CA ARG A 738 23.76 3.08 -36.26
C ARG A 738 22.74 4.12 -35.78
N ILE A 739 21.83 3.76 -34.86
CA ILE A 739 20.87 4.68 -34.23
C ILE A 739 21.59 5.83 -33.53
N ARG A 740 22.60 5.51 -32.71
CA ARG A 740 23.40 6.51 -31.99
C ARG A 740 24.12 7.45 -32.95
N THR A 741 24.68 6.94 -34.03
CA THR A 741 25.33 7.73 -35.07
C THR A 741 24.33 8.67 -35.74
N THR A 742 23.15 8.17 -36.14
CA THR A 742 22.11 9.01 -36.76
C THR A 742 21.61 10.11 -35.81
N LEU A 743 21.36 9.77 -34.55
CA LEU A 743 20.98 10.74 -33.51
C LEU A 743 22.11 11.77 -33.28
N ARG A 744 23.38 11.34 -33.26
CA ARG A 744 24.54 12.24 -33.11
C ARG A 744 24.59 13.26 -34.24
N MET A 745 24.51 12.79 -35.48
CA MET A 745 24.51 13.63 -36.67
C MET A 745 23.39 14.67 -36.59
N LYS A 746 22.20 14.25 -36.15
CA LYS A 746 21.08 15.17 -35.97
C LYS A 746 21.33 16.21 -34.89
N LEU A 747 21.85 15.81 -33.73
CA LEU A 747 22.16 16.74 -32.64
C LEU A 747 23.27 17.73 -33.02
N ASP A 748 24.18 17.36 -33.93
CA ASP A 748 25.20 18.29 -34.47
C ASP A 748 24.64 19.36 -35.42
N GLU A 749 23.40 19.21 -35.89
CA GLU A 749 22.69 20.27 -36.63
C GLU A 749 22.04 21.31 -35.71
N LEU A 750 21.94 21.02 -34.40
CA LEU A 750 21.31 21.92 -33.44
C LEU A 750 22.29 23.00 -32.99
N TRP A 751 21.79 24.22 -32.83
CA TRP A 751 22.58 25.39 -32.47
C TRP A 751 22.86 25.44 -30.98
N TRP A 752 21.95 24.91 -30.17
CA TRP A 752 22.08 24.90 -28.73
C TRP A 752 21.44 23.65 -28.11
N LEU A 753 21.92 23.30 -26.92
CA LEU A 753 21.37 22.24 -26.07
C LEU A 753 21.38 22.70 -24.61
N PRO A 754 20.54 22.12 -23.74
CA PRO A 754 20.73 22.28 -22.31
C PRO A 754 22.13 21.82 -21.91
N TRP A 755 22.73 22.50 -20.93
CA TRP A 755 23.95 22.03 -20.32
C TRP A 755 23.64 20.80 -19.46
N THR A 756 23.79 19.62 -20.06
CA THR A 756 23.47 18.33 -19.42
C THR A 756 24.65 17.82 -18.61
N GLU A 757 24.43 17.30 -17.41
CA GLU A 757 25.43 16.54 -16.64
C GLU A 757 24.96 15.09 -16.49
N VAL A 758 25.86 14.22 -16.01
CA VAL A 758 25.57 12.78 -15.81
C VAL A 758 24.26 12.53 -15.07
N GLU A 759 23.98 13.36 -14.06
CA GLU A 759 22.83 13.19 -13.18
C GLU A 759 21.71 14.22 -13.43
N LYS A 760 21.80 15.12 -14.41
CA LYS A 760 20.75 16.13 -14.62
C LYS A 760 20.71 16.63 -16.05
N MET A 761 19.50 16.63 -16.61
CA MET A 761 19.27 17.22 -17.92
C MET A 761 19.49 18.73 -17.92
N TRP A 762 19.11 19.40 -16.81
CA TRP A 762 19.20 20.85 -16.65
C TRP A 762 20.10 21.21 -15.47
N VAL A 763 21.12 22.02 -15.73
CA VAL A 763 21.90 22.70 -14.68
C VAL A 763 21.37 24.11 -14.50
N SER A 764 21.01 24.47 -13.26
CA SER A 764 20.56 25.82 -12.91
C SER A 764 21.27 26.32 -11.64
N LYS A 765 22.34 27.09 -11.82
CA LYS A 765 23.08 27.74 -10.72
C LYS A 765 23.80 28.99 -11.23
N LYS A 766 24.33 29.82 -10.34
CA LYS A 766 25.22 30.92 -10.76
C LYS A 766 26.56 30.35 -11.25
N SER A 767 27.20 31.02 -12.19
CA SER A 767 28.51 30.65 -12.74
C SER A 767 29.24 31.89 -13.20
N ASP A 768 30.51 32.01 -12.85
CA ASP A 768 31.38 33.07 -13.39
C ASP A 768 31.95 32.67 -14.76
N ASN A 769 31.85 31.38 -15.12
CA ASN A 769 32.40 30.81 -16.35
C ASN A 769 31.40 30.76 -17.52
N MET A 770 30.24 31.41 -17.39
CA MET A 770 29.15 31.43 -18.37
C MET A 770 28.71 32.88 -18.58
N GLU A 771 28.33 33.22 -19.81
CA GLU A 771 27.81 34.56 -20.12
C GLU A 771 26.31 34.65 -19.77
N PRO A 772 25.87 35.63 -18.97
CA PRO A 772 24.46 35.81 -18.65
C PRO A 772 23.67 36.42 -19.82
N LEU A 773 22.42 36.00 -19.97
CA LEU A 773 21.42 36.64 -20.80
C LEU A 773 20.16 36.93 -19.96
N PRO A 774 19.69 38.19 -19.88
CA PRO A 774 20.31 39.38 -20.46
C PRO A 774 21.67 39.68 -19.81
N ARG A 775 22.57 40.40 -20.51
CA ARG A 775 23.99 40.59 -20.12
C ARG A 775 24.18 41.22 -18.73
N ASN A 776 23.19 41.98 -18.26
CA ASN A 776 23.23 42.64 -16.96
C ASN A 776 22.57 41.82 -15.84
N SER A 777 22.18 40.56 -16.10
CA SER A 777 21.51 39.75 -15.08
C SER A 777 22.49 39.18 -14.06
N THR A 778 22.24 39.45 -12.77
CA THR A 778 23.06 38.97 -11.63
C THR A 778 22.53 37.67 -11.00
N GLY A 779 21.39 37.17 -11.51
CA GLY A 779 20.72 35.96 -11.06
C GLY A 779 21.27 34.69 -11.72
N GLY A 780 21.10 33.54 -11.06
CA GLY A 780 21.34 32.25 -11.71
C GLY A 780 20.25 31.93 -12.73
N GLY A 781 20.56 31.06 -13.68
CA GLY A 781 19.60 30.60 -14.69
C GLY A 781 19.94 29.20 -15.20
N PRO A 782 19.10 28.63 -16.09
CA PRO A 782 19.43 27.43 -16.83
C PRO A 782 20.69 27.67 -17.66
N TRP A 783 21.58 26.68 -17.64
CA TRP A 783 22.82 26.70 -18.41
C TRP A 783 22.57 26.14 -19.81
N ILE A 784 23.09 26.81 -20.83
CA ILE A 784 22.93 26.50 -22.24
C ILE A 784 24.32 26.28 -22.85
N ALA A 785 24.48 25.17 -23.56
CA ALA A 785 25.65 24.91 -24.39
C ALA A 785 25.33 25.36 -25.82
N MET A 786 26.14 26.27 -26.39
CA MET A 786 26.05 26.68 -27.79
C MET A 786 27.03 25.83 -28.62
N ASN A 787 26.55 25.28 -29.72
CA ASN A 787 27.32 24.42 -30.60
C ASN A 787 28.48 25.21 -31.25
N PRO A 788 29.74 24.78 -31.12
CA PRO A 788 30.89 25.48 -31.68
C PRO A 788 30.85 25.60 -33.21
N ARG A 789 30.13 24.72 -33.91
CA ARG A 789 30.04 24.73 -35.37
C ARG A 789 29.39 26.01 -35.90
N PHE A 790 28.33 26.46 -35.24
CA PHE A 790 27.56 27.64 -35.67
C PHE A 790 28.07 28.94 -35.05
N ALA A 791 28.98 28.86 -34.07
CA ALA A 791 29.55 30.02 -33.40
C ALA A 791 30.45 30.89 -34.31
N ARG A 792 31.00 30.33 -35.40
CA ARG A 792 31.83 31.07 -36.36
C ARG A 792 31.02 31.74 -37.47
N GLU A 793 29.87 31.16 -37.83
CA GLU A 793 28.97 31.70 -38.86
C GLU A 793 28.17 32.89 -38.34
N TYR A 794 28.08 33.06 -37.02
CA TYR A 794 27.34 34.15 -36.38
C TYR A 794 28.31 35.22 -35.85
N HIS A 795 28.32 36.39 -36.49
CA HIS A 795 28.97 37.58 -35.95
C HIS A 795 28.20 38.16 -34.74
N ASP A 796 26.91 37.87 -34.63
CA ASP A 796 26.07 38.29 -33.50
C ASP A 796 26.14 37.30 -32.33
N LYS A 797 26.16 37.81 -31.10
CA LYS A 797 26.07 36.94 -29.91
C LYS A 797 24.65 36.37 -29.76
N PRO A 798 24.46 35.21 -29.10
CA PRO A 798 23.14 34.69 -28.77
C PRO A 798 22.28 35.74 -28.06
N LYS A 799 20.99 35.78 -28.38
CA LYS A 799 20.02 36.76 -27.85
C LYS A 799 18.79 36.04 -27.30
N LEU A 800 18.08 36.68 -26.39
CA LEU A 800 16.79 36.17 -25.92
C LEU A 800 15.70 36.43 -26.97
N ARG A 801 14.73 35.52 -27.08
CA ARG A 801 13.54 35.75 -27.92
C ARG A 801 12.81 37.02 -27.47
N GLY A 802 12.70 38.02 -28.35
CA GLY A 802 12.02 39.30 -28.08
C GLY A 802 12.93 40.50 -27.79
N GLU A 803 14.26 40.35 -27.77
CA GLU A 803 15.18 41.48 -27.55
C GLU A 803 15.17 42.52 -28.70
N ASP A 804 14.88 42.11 -29.95
CA ASP A 804 14.93 43.02 -31.11
C ASP A 804 13.75 44.03 -31.16
N THR A 805 12.68 43.83 -30.39
CA THR A 805 11.48 44.70 -30.41
C THR A 805 11.57 45.94 -29.52
N PHE A 806 12.47 45.98 -28.54
CA PHE A 806 12.57 47.13 -27.61
C PHE A 806 13.47 48.27 -28.13
N SER A 807 14.37 48.02 -29.07
CA SER A 807 15.37 49.02 -29.49
C SER A 807 14.92 50.01 -30.56
N ARG A 808 13.69 49.88 -31.12
CA ARG A 808 13.17 50.78 -32.18
C ARG A 808 12.10 51.79 -31.71
N GLY A 809 11.63 51.71 -30.47
CA GLY A 809 10.56 52.59 -29.96
C GLY A 809 11.02 53.89 -29.30
N ALA A 810 12.30 54.07 -29.00
CA ALA A 810 12.80 55.17 -28.17
C ALA A 810 13.53 56.30 -28.94
N VAL A 811 13.43 56.34 -30.28
CA VAL A 811 14.15 57.32 -31.13
C VAL A 811 13.19 58.14 -32.00
N ARG A 812 11.87 58.12 -31.73
CA ARG A 812 10.89 58.83 -32.59
C ARG A 812 10.02 59.87 -31.86
N GLU A 813 10.38 60.28 -30.65
CA GLU A 813 9.67 61.34 -29.90
C GLU A 813 10.49 62.64 -29.72
N GLU A 814 11.70 62.75 -30.31
CA GLU A 814 12.53 63.98 -30.20
C GLU A 814 12.72 64.76 -31.52
N GLU A 815 12.04 64.39 -32.63
CA GLU A 815 12.19 65.08 -33.94
C GLU A 815 10.90 65.79 -34.46
N GLU A 816 9.83 65.92 -33.67
CA GLU A 816 8.63 66.71 -34.05
C GLU A 816 8.36 67.92 -33.13
N GLU A 817 9.41 68.55 -32.58
CA GLU A 817 9.36 69.89 -31.95
C GLU A 817 10.37 70.85 -32.61
N SER A 818 10.34 70.99 -33.94
CA SER A 818 10.80 72.20 -34.64
C SER A 818 10.38 72.21 -36.11
N GLU A 819 9.11 72.53 -36.39
CA GLU A 819 8.61 73.43 -37.46
C GLU A 819 7.09 73.54 -37.44
#